data_AF-A0A2P6MUP5-F1
#
_entry.id   AF-A0A2P6MUP5-F1
#
_cell.length_a   1.000
_cell.length_b   1.000
_cell.length_c   1.000
_cell.angle_alpha   90.00
_cell.angle_beta   90.00
_cell.angle_gamma   90.00
#
_symmetry.space_group_name_H-M   'P 1'
#
loop_
_entity.id
_entity.type
_entity.pdbx_description
1 polymer ?
#
loop_
_entity_poly.entity_id
_entity_poly.type
_entity_poly.pdbx_seq_one_letter_code
_entity_poly.pdbx_strand_id
1 'polypeptide(L)'
;IECADQLAFARMPGTPFVKSLQITSEATLILDKSVDVKKITIDGLPLDVSQVSQIQRVTEDDLSSLLQFIETNVKQLMVIGNEPSRIEKILSWVEAVSRSLSTTDEQEQEEVSYHKASTILRRKNLLKELRSTKQSAVQRLLQLGNMSKVANLNSKMQADFLRGVQDGAQGRALARRHTKMGEVDYDAAITKELTALYNGTNLQENRDDLSSFYSLDTPSSCINGLHDFTMNELSLLSTADVLQLVGPLGVTFRANLADAPDPWACFFAHQVYTGESRLLNSADLWTSRTQSGENHEAILKAPGSQDTITGVLPLRSLAPDAFDRLYKLAPTLLSLHVSASLRGSLVPMPGDHAAMATSCAVRMAQQLREQPSTASAQTLLYILKDICETFQQKDMGLKREVIDLLNGNDPRVAMAGDLFIASDLKPHAAVLRGTVNRSSKLARAVVGYNMYLSCGRRFSTPEERAAEIARLLQFSEANETSAGAPNTVDPDVEKVWDTYDGAFLAGQIGVDHLNTLRCVWAVRVAYEKTGGQAEAFLNEFKYQAEEMQNLSILSVNDQHEMKCVLSALYIQALRSPNLASRISVDEATGSREYKLPDVTNVGEAEAYIRGVVREHYAAKLSQKLKAKREAERQALIDILEKELIAASTGEEFVKLLHSVDGQNKPLFPLREGQLWQNVTAAMLDTGREVPVRTDKLWVLILGRNMQGKPVWCQGNTLRADLKPYMRVFEQMKKENKWEALREIHKKYSLHIYRSHGKNRHGHSNEFPSWWARGYATLDAFQKAEPEEAERYIQERLKAGHLWANPNGGELRMFVHFHSVRCISKLNTARHCHRSSSREQRILRRQCRLQLADRRSMPESRSAGRDELENE
;
A
#
# COMPACT_ATOMS: atom_id res chain seq x y z
N ILE A 1 19.97 -0.49 -66.41
CA ILE A 1 19.02 -1.10 -65.45
C ILE A 1 17.80 -1.46 -66.30
N GLU A 2 17.60 -2.73 -66.60
CA GLU A 2 16.30 -3.18 -67.11
C GLU A 2 15.34 -3.21 -65.91
N CYS A 3 14.50 -2.19 -65.82
CA CYS A 3 13.34 -2.19 -64.94
C CYS A 3 12.13 -1.87 -65.80
N ALA A 4 11.19 -2.81 -65.85
CA ALA A 4 9.87 -2.60 -66.42
C ALA A 4 9.10 -1.59 -65.55
N ASP A 5 8.49 -0.64 -66.26
CA ASP A 5 7.47 0.33 -65.88
C ASP A 5 7.73 1.23 -64.66
N GLN A 6 8.01 2.49 -65.02
CA GLN A 6 7.98 3.74 -64.24
C GLN A 6 9.24 4.10 -63.42
N LEU A 7 9.90 5.15 -63.92
CA LEU A 7 10.93 6.01 -63.31
C LEU A 7 12.36 5.45 -63.19
N ALA A 8 13.18 5.74 -64.20
CA ALA A 8 14.63 5.63 -64.13
C ALA A 8 15.27 7.02 -63.85
N PHE A 9 15.86 7.21 -62.67
CA PHE A 9 16.66 8.40 -62.35
C PHE A 9 18.16 8.08 -62.53
N ALA A 10 18.84 8.78 -63.42
CA ALA A 10 20.31 8.78 -63.50
C ALA A 10 20.87 10.14 -63.09
N ARG A 11 21.74 10.16 -62.08
CA ARG A 11 22.50 11.35 -61.66
C ARG A 11 23.85 11.32 -62.38
N MET A 12 24.29 12.44 -62.98
CA MET A 12 25.68 12.61 -63.43
C MET A 12 26.32 13.78 -62.67
N PRO A 13 27.44 13.55 -61.94
CA PRO A 13 28.22 14.62 -61.33
C PRO A 13 29.17 15.20 -62.38
N GLY A 14 29.04 16.51 -62.66
CA GLY A 14 30.05 17.38 -63.28
C GLY A 14 30.80 16.88 -64.53
N THR A 15 30.28 17.16 -65.73
CA THR A 15 31.04 17.51 -66.95
C THR A 15 30.07 17.86 -68.11
N PRO A 16 30.47 18.71 -69.08
CA PRO A 16 29.62 19.13 -70.19
C PRO A 16 29.59 18.04 -71.28
N PHE A 17 28.40 17.87 -71.87
CA PHE A 17 28.04 16.97 -73.00
C PHE A 17 27.78 15.49 -72.67
N VAL A 18 26.49 15.16 -72.50
CA VAL A 18 25.94 13.82 -72.74
C VAL A 18 25.50 13.74 -74.20
N LYS A 19 26.04 12.80 -74.99
CA LYS A 19 25.73 12.67 -76.43
C LYS A 19 24.45 11.86 -76.74
N SER A 20 23.94 11.04 -75.82
CA SER A 20 22.62 10.40 -75.93
C SER A 20 22.13 9.84 -74.59
N LEU A 21 20.84 9.97 -74.31
CA LEU A 21 20.13 9.43 -73.13
C LEU A 21 18.91 8.65 -73.62
N GLN A 22 18.67 7.43 -73.14
CA GLN A 22 17.55 6.59 -73.56
C GLN A 22 16.53 6.50 -72.41
N ILE A 23 15.25 6.80 -72.68
CA ILE A 23 14.15 6.76 -71.70
C ILE A 23 12.97 6.04 -72.35
N THR A 24 12.46 4.99 -71.73
CA THR A 24 11.25 4.27 -72.16
C THR A 24 10.06 4.64 -71.28
N SER A 25 9.03 5.23 -71.92
CA SER A 25 7.67 5.59 -71.48
C SER A 25 7.50 6.51 -70.25
N GLU A 26 6.70 7.58 -70.45
CA GLU A 26 6.20 8.59 -69.51
C GLU A 26 7.10 8.86 -68.28
N ALA A 27 8.14 9.67 -68.48
CA ALA A 27 8.99 10.15 -67.39
C ALA A 27 9.07 11.70 -67.39
N THR A 28 8.86 12.30 -66.22
CA THR A 28 9.06 13.74 -65.99
C THR A 28 10.54 14.02 -65.67
N LEU A 29 11.20 14.82 -66.51
CA LEU A 29 12.59 15.24 -66.32
C LEU A 29 12.65 16.59 -65.60
N ILE A 30 13.26 16.64 -64.42
CA ILE A 30 13.54 17.89 -63.71
C ILE A 30 14.99 18.29 -63.98
N LEU A 31 15.19 19.40 -64.69
CA LEU A 31 16.49 19.95 -65.03
C LEU A 31 16.77 21.23 -64.22
N ASP A 32 18.04 21.46 -63.90
CA ASP A 32 18.49 22.70 -63.29
C ASP A 32 18.31 23.87 -64.29
N LYS A 33 17.89 25.04 -63.79
CA LYS A 33 17.70 26.28 -64.58
C LYS A 33 18.92 26.68 -65.41
N SER A 34 20.11 26.22 -65.04
CA SER A 34 21.38 26.52 -65.71
C SER A 34 21.68 25.65 -66.94
N VAL A 35 20.86 24.64 -67.26
CA VAL A 35 21.13 23.69 -68.36
C VAL A 35 20.33 24.06 -69.61
N ASP A 36 21.01 24.62 -70.62
CA ASP A 36 20.42 24.96 -71.92
C ASP A 36 20.37 23.72 -72.84
N VAL A 37 19.21 23.07 -72.93
CA VAL A 37 19.04 21.81 -73.69
C VAL A 37 18.59 22.10 -75.12
N LYS A 38 19.53 21.99 -76.07
CA LYS A 38 19.26 22.29 -77.49
C LYS A 38 18.75 21.11 -78.32
N LYS A 39 18.86 19.87 -77.83
CA LYS A 39 18.36 18.66 -78.53
C LYS A 39 18.18 17.50 -77.55
N ILE A 40 17.01 16.87 -77.56
CA ILE A 40 16.73 15.62 -76.84
C ILE A 40 16.36 14.57 -77.89
N THR A 41 16.88 13.35 -77.76
CA THR A 41 16.56 12.23 -78.65
C THR A 41 16.14 11.02 -77.83
N ILE A 42 15.06 10.34 -78.21
CA ILE A 42 14.68 9.02 -77.67
C ILE A 42 14.79 8.02 -78.82
N ASP A 43 15.55 6.94 -78.63
CA ASP A 43 15.82 5.89 -79.65
C ASP A 43 16.31 6.42 -81.01
N GLY A 44 17.10 7.50 -80.99
CA GLY A 44 17.64 8.13 -82.19
C GLY A 44 16.67 9.06 -82.94
N LEU A 45 15.42 9.16 -82.50
CA LEU A 45 14.45 10.10 -83.03
C LEU A 45 14.52 11.43 -82.25
N PRO A 46 14.66 12.59 -82.94
CA PRO A 46 14.67 13.89 -82.28
C PRO A 46 13.30 14.22 -81.72
N LEU A 47 13.24 14.56 -80.42
CA LEU A 47 12.04 15.05 -79.76
C LEU A 47 11.93 16.55 -80.00
N ASP A 48 10.72 17.02 -80.32
CA ASP A 48 10.45 18.43 -80.52
C ASP A 48 10.48 19.17 -79.17
N VAL A 49 11.57 19.91 -78.93
CA VAL A 49 11.83 20.63 -77.69
C VAL A 49 10.85 21.80 -77.49
N SER A 50 10.07 22.16 -78.52
CA SER A 50 9.04 23.20 -78.43
C SER A 50 7.83 22.80 -77.58
N GLN A 51 7.66 21.51 -77.26
CA GLN A 51 6.60 21.00 -76.38
C GLN A 51 7.01 20.84 -74.91
N VAL A 52 8.24 21.23 -74.55
CA VAL A 52 8.70 21.21 -73.15
C VAL A 52 8.11 22.42 -72.41
N SER A 53 7.10 22.18 -71.57
CA SER A 53 6.52 23.22 -70.71
C SER A 53 7.46 23.56 -69.56
N GLN A 54 7.93 24.82 -69.51
CA GLN A 54 8.62 25.34 -68.33
C GLN A 54 7.61 25.57 -67.21
N ILE A 55 7.57 24.66 -66.23
CA ILE A 55 6.80 24.86 -65.00
C ILE A 55 7.52 25.91 -64.15
N GLN A 56 6.90 27.08 -63.93
CA GLN A 56 7.51 28.16 -63.16
C GLN A 56 7.57 27.90 -61.64
N ARG A 57 6.71 27.02 -61.11
CA ARG A 57 6.61 26.68 -59.67
C ARG A 57 6.24 25.21 -59.48
N VAL A 58 6.97 24.51 -58.62
CA VAL A 58 6.67 23.15 -58.16
C VAL A 58 5.90 23.26 -56.84
N THR A 59 4.72 22.65 -56.75
CA THR A 59 3.92 22.57 -55.52
C THR A 59 4.18 21.27 -54.78
N GLU A 60 3.71 21.16 -53.53
CA GLU A 60 3.90 19.93 -52.75
C GLU A 60 3.10 18.75 -53.31
N ASP A 61 1.93 19.02 -53.92
CA ASP A 61 1.13 17.99 -54.60
C ASP A 61 1.88 17.36 -55.78
N ASP A 62 2.72 18.15 -56.48
CA ASP A 62 3.56 17.67 -57.59
C ASP A 62 4.69 16.72 -57.11
N LEU A 63 5.04 16.77 -55.83
CA LEU A 63 6.12 15.97 -55.21
C LEU A 63 5.60 14.85 -54.29
N SER A 64 4.29 14.75 -54.10
CA SER A 64 3.59 13.80 -53.22
C SER A 64 4.12 12.36 -53.34
N SER A 65 4.14 11.81 -54.56
CA SER A 65 4.58 10.43 -54.83
C SER A 65 6.06 10.20 -54.47
N LEU A 66 6.90 11.20 -54.68
CA LEU A 66 8.33 11.15 -54.37
C LEU A 66 8.57 11.22 -52.86
N LEU A 67 7.87 12.10 -52.15
CA LEU A 67 7.96 12.23 -50.70
C LEU A 67 7.50 10.94 -50.00
N GLN A 68 6.45 10.30 -50.53
CA GLN A 68 5.94 9.02 -50.01
C GLN A 68 6.92 7.85 -50.26
N PHE A 69 7.62 7.84 -51.41
CA PHE A 69 8.70 6.89 -51.69
C PHE A 69 9.91 7.07 -50.76
N ILE A 70 10.30 8.33 -50.51
CA ILE A 70 11.39 8.65 -49.58
C ILE A 70 11.01 8.24 -48.16
N GLU A 71 9.77 8.48 -47.74
CA GLU A 71 9.26 8.07 -46.42
C GLU A 71 9.34 6.54 -46.23
N THR A 72 8.96 5.78 -47.25
CA THR A 72 9.02 4.32 -47.23
C THR A 72 10.48 3.82 -47.15
N ASN A 73 11.40 4.43 -47.90
CA ASN A 73 12.82 4.08 -47.85
C ASN A 73 13.47 4.45 -46.51
N VAL A 74 13.16 5.62 -45.93
CA VAL A 74 13.66 6.02 -44.61
C VAL A 74 13.18 5.03 -43.55
N LYS A 75 11.90 4.62 -43.58
CA LYS A 75 11.35 3.58 -42.69
C LYS A 75 12.08 2.24 -42.83
N GLN A 76 12.36 1.79 -44.06
CA GLN A 76 13.10 0.55 -44.31
C GLN A 76 14.56 0.64 -43.82
N LEU A 77 15.25 1.75 -44.08
CA LEU A 77 16.63 1.99 -43.63
C LEU A 77 16.74 2.06 -42.10
N MET A 78 15.73 2.61 -41.42
CA MET A 78 15.65 2.61 -39.96
C MET A 78 15.47 1.21 -39.36
N VAL A 79 14.75 0.31 -40.04
CA VAL A 79 14.51 -1.08 -39.60
C VAL A 79 15.76 -1.97 -39.80
N ILE A 80 16.55 -1.70 -40.85
CA ILE A 80 17.74 -2.51 -41.22
C ILE A 80 18.99 -2.13 -40.38
N GLY A 81 18.99 -0.96 -39.74
CA GLY A 81 19.85 -0.68 -38.58
C GLY A 81 21.34 -0.42 -38.81
N ASN A 82 21.81 -0.07 -40.02
CA ASN A 82 23.27 0.00 -40.28
C ASN A 82 23.83 1.18 -41.11
N GLU A 83 23.07 2.23 -41.44
CA GLU A 83 23.57 3.34 -42.28
C GLU A 83 23.08 4.74 -41.82
N PRO A 84 23.43 5.22 -40.61
CA PRO A 84 22.97 6.51 -40.08
C PRO A 84 23.40 7.72 -40.92
N SER A 85 24.59 7.67 -41.54
CA SER A 85 25.12 8.72 -42.42
C SER A 85 24.31 8.91 -43.71
N ARG A 86 23.59 7.87 -44.14
CA ARG A 86 22.76 7.87 -45.35
C ARG A 86 21.38 8.48 -45.07
N ILE A 87 20.82 8.20 -43.89
CA ILE A 87 19.59 8.83 -43.39
C ILE A 87 19.82 10.34 -43.20
N GLU A 88 20.94 10.74 -42.63
CA GLU A 88 21.28 12.15 -42.38
C GLU A 88 21.40 12.95 -43.70
N LYS A 89 21.97 12.35 -44.74
CA LYS A 89 22.01 12.95 -46.09
C LYS A 89 20.62 13.09 -46.70
N ILE A 90 19.76 12.08 -46.57
CA ILE A 90 18.38 12.15 -47.07
C ILE A 90 17.60 13.26 -46.35
N LEU A 91 17.71 13.36 -45.02
CA LEU A 91 17.07 14.40 -44.24
C LEU A 91 17.58 15.80 -44.59
N SER A 92 18.88 15.98 -44.78
CA SER A 92 19.45 17.27 -45.22
C SER A 92 18.93 17.74 -46.59
N TRP A 93 18.64 16.79 -47.49
CA TRP A 93 18.05 17.09 -48.78
C TRP A 93 16.57 17.46 -48.65
N VAL A 94 15.83 16.75 -47.79
CA VAL A 94 14.43 17.07 -47.47
C VAL A 94 14.32 18.46 -46.82
N GLU A 95 15.26 18.85 -45.96
CA GLU A 95 15.34 20.22 -45.41
C GLU A 95 15.61 21.28 -46.50
N ALA A 96 16.50 20.98 -47.44
CA ALA A 96 16.79 21.90 -48.55
C ALA A 96 15.57 22.11 -49.46
N VAL A 97 14.82 21.03 -49.73
CA VAL A 97 13.55 21.08 -50.47
C VAL A 97 12.50 21.87 -49.68
N SER A 98 12.39 21.66 -48.36
CA SER A 98 11.51 22.46 -47.49
C SER A 98 11.78 23.95 -47.65
N ARG A 99 13.04 24.37 -47.50
CA ARG A 99 13.43 25.79 -47.58
C ARG A 99 13.13 26.41 -48.93
N SER A 100 13.18 25.62 -50.01
CA SER A 100 12.80 26.08 -51.35
C SER A 100 11.29 26.21 -51.55
N LEU A 101 10.47 25.51 -50.75
CA LEU A 101 9.00 25.57 -50.77
C LEU A 101 8.44 26.64 -49.81
N SER A 102 9.16 26.98 -48.72
CA SER A 102 8.68 27.84 -47.63
C SER A 102 8.76 29.36 -47.86
N THR A 103 9.05 29.86 -49.08
CA THR A 103 9.08 31.33 -49.31
C THR A 103 7.67 31.89 -49.53
N THR A 104 6.84 31.86 -48.50
CA THR A 104 5.66 32.74 -48.39
C THR A 104 5.30 32.93 -46.90
N ASP A 105 5.73 34.06 -46.32
CA ASP A 105 5.13 34.59 -45.09
C ASP A 105 3.83 35.30 -45.48
N GLU A 106 2.68 34.72 -45.14
CA GLU A 106 1.41 35.45 -45.12
C GLU A 106 1.30 36.21 -43.80
N GLN A 107 1.41 37.54 -43.89
CA GLN A 107 1.04 38.46 -42.82
C GLN A 107 -0.50 38.49 -42.71
N GLU A 108 -1.07 37.67 -41.83
CA GLU A 108 -2.44 37.87 -41.35
C GLU A 108 -2.42 38.72 -40.07
N GLN A 109 -3.17 39.82 -40.11
CA GLN A 109 -3.32 40.80 -39.03
C GLN A 109 -3.95 40.15 -37.79
N GLU A 110 -3.30 40.31 -36.64
CA GLU A 110 -3.86 39.98 -35.32
C GLU A 110 -5.10 40.85 -35.03
N GLU A 111 -6.30 40.29 -35.11
CA GLU A 111 -7.44 40.85 -34.38
C GLU A 111 -7.20 40.68 -32.87
N VAL A 112 -6.79 41.76 -32.21
CA VAL A 112 -6.68 41.84 -30.76
C VAL A 112 -8.10 41.85 -30.16
N SER A 113 -8.64 40.66 -29.91
CA SER A 113 -9.84 40.48 -29.08
C SER A 113 -9.43 40.32 -27.61
N TYR A 114 -10.04 41.12 -26.73
CA TYR A 114 -9.61 41.34 -25.35
C TYR A 114 -9.90 40.22 -24.34
N HIS A 115 -10.25 39.00 -24.77
CA HIS A 115 -10.41 37.85 -23.85
C HIS A 115 -9.52 36.67 -24.26
N LYS A 116 -8.35 36.58 -23.64
CA LYS A 116 -7.37 35.48 -23.81
C LYS A 116 -7.86 34.07 -23.36
N ALA A 117 -9.09 33.95 -22.86
CA ALA A 117 -9.58 32.78 -22.11
C ALA A 117 -10.81 32.05 -22.69
N SER A 118 -11.35 32.44 -23.86
CA SER A 118 -12.56 31.80 -24.42
C SER A 118 -12.28 30.42 -25.03
N THR A 119 -13.25 29.50 -24.99
CA THR A 119 -13.15 28.18 -25.66
C THR A 119 -12.99 28.35 -27.16
N ILE A 120 -13.66 29.35 -27.74
CA ILE A 120 -13.56 29.69 -29.16
C ILE A 120 -12.12 30.06 -29.54
N LEU A 121 -11.42 30.87 -28.74
CA LEU A 121 -10.03 31.24 -29.01
C LEU A 121 -9.10 30.03 -28.87
N ARG A 122 -9.33 29.17 -27.87
CA ARG A 122 -8.59 27.91 -27.71
C ARG A 122 -8.76 27.00 -28.93
N ARG A 123 -9.99 26.82 -29.42
CA ARG A 123 -10.27 26.06 -30.65
C ARG A 123 -9.54 26.65 -31.85
N LYS A 124 -9.60 27.97 -32.03
CA LYS A 124 -8.89 28.68 -33.12
C LYS A 124 -7.37 28.51 -33.04
N ASN A 125 -6.78 28.61 -31.85
CA ASN A 125 -5.34 28.41 -31.65
C ASN A 125 -4.92 26.97 -31.92
N LEU A 126 -5.66 25.98 -31.40
CA LEU A 126 -5.41 24.56 -31.69
C LEU A 126 -5.59 24.23 -33.17
N LEU A 127 -6.59 24.82 -33.84
CA LEU A 127 -6.75 24.70 -35.29
C LEU A 127 -5.58 25.34 -36.05
N LYS A 128 -5.12 26.51 -35.61
CA LYS A 128 -3.95 27.19 -36.18
C LYS A 128 -2.70 26.32 -36.01
N GLU A 129 -2.47 25.77 -34.82
CA GLU A 129 -1.39 24.84 -34.52
C GLU A 129 -1.50 23.55 -35.32
N LEU A 130 -2.67 22.92 -35.41
CA LEU A 130 -2.87 21.73 -36.22
C LEU A 130 -2.69 22.01 -37.71
N ARG A 131 -3.11 23.18 -38.20
CA ARG A 131 -2.94 23.57 -39.60
C ARG A 131 -1.50 23.98 -39.92
N SER A 132 -0.79 24.60 -38.97
CA SER A 132 0.65 24.81 -39.06
C SER A 132 1.44 23.50 -38.89
N THR A 133 0.92 22.52 -38.16
CA THR A 133 1.52 21.17 -38.01
C THR A 133 1.15 20.25 -39.19
N LYS A 134 0.04 20.52 -39.88
CA LYS A 134 -0.30 19.99 -41.21
C LYS A 134 0.68 20.48 -42.29
N GLN A 135 1.69 21.30 -41.97
CA GLN A 135 2.71 21.74 -42.91
C GLN A 135 3.65 20.59 -43.31
N SER A 136 3.32 19.99 -44.45
CA SER A 136 4.15 19.21 -45.37
C SER A 136 4.57 17.78 -44.98
N ALA A 137 4.49 16.85 -45.93
CA ALA A 137 5.12 15.52 -45.87
C ALA A 137 6.64 15.61 -45.55
N VAL A 138 7.23 16.77 -45.86
CA VAL A 138 8.58 17.16 -45.47
C VAL A 138 8.76 17.27 -43.95
N GLN A 139 7.83 17.87 -43.19
CA GLN A 139 7.93 17.86 -41.71
C GLN A 139 7.73 16.46 -41.12
N ARG A 140 6.87 15.61 -41.70
CA ARG A 140 6.73 14.20 -41.27
C ARG A 140 8.03 13.41 -41.44
N LEU A 141 8.75 13.63 -42.54
CA LEU A 141 10.07 13.05 -42.79
C LEU A 141 11.13 13.54 -41.80
N LEU A 142 11.12 14.83 -41.44
CA LEU A 142 12.02 15.39 -40.42
C LEU A 142 11.68 14.87 -39.01
N GLN A 143 10.39 14.67 -38.70
CA GLN A 143 9.94 14.06 -37.46
C GLN A 143 10.35 12.58 -37.37
N LEU A 144 10.29 11.79 -38.46
CA LEU A 144 10.78 10.40 -38.47
C LEU A 144 12.29 10.31 -38.17
N GLY A 145 13.09 11.25 -38.68
CA GLY A 145 14.51 11.37 -38.30
C GLY A 145 14.70 11.66 -36.82
N ASN A 146 13.85 12.53 -36.26
CA ASN A 146 13.82 12.84 -34.83
C ASN A 146 13.21 11.73 -33.98
N MET A 147 12.36 10.83 -34.49
CA MET A 147 11.75 9.72 -33.75
C MET A 147 12.77 8.74 -33.15
N SER A 148 13.95 8.61 -33.76
CA SER A 148 15.07 7.86 -33.15
C SER A 148 15.60 8.51 -31.86
N LYS A 149 15.54 9.85 -31.76
CA LYS A 149 15.85 10.65 -30.56
C LYS A 149 14.62 10.81 -29.66
N VAL A 150 13.42 10.82 -30.24
CA VAL A 150 12.12 11.05 -29.58
C VAL A 150 11.51 9.78 -29.01
N ALA A 151 11.90 8.57 -29.38
CA ALA A 151 11.50 7.35 -28.66
C ALA A 151 11.92 7.39 -27.17
N ASN A 152 13.04 8.08 -26.88
CA ASN A 152 13.49 8.41 -25.53
C ASN A 152 12.79 9.64 -24.92
N LEU A 153 12.19 10.52 -25.74
CA LEU A 153 11.38 11.66 -25.28
C LEU A 153 9.91 11.30 -25.12
N ASN A 154 9.31 10.36 -25.85
CA ASN A 154 7.89 10.05 -25.79
C ASN A 154 7.56 9.21 -24.54
N SER A 155 8.46 8.28 -24.18
CA SER A 155 8.40 7.60 -22.88
C SER A 155 8.80 8.52 -21.71
N LYS A 156 9.64 9.54 -21.96
CA LYS A 156 9.97 10.60 -21.00
C LYS A 156 8.87 11.67 -20.90
N MET A 157 8.11 11.94 -21.95
CA MET A 157 7.00 12.88 -22.05
C MET A 157 5.72 12.21 -21.57
N GLN A 158 5.49 10.93 -21.83
CA GLN A 158 4.53 10.12 -21.06
C GLN A 158 4.93 10.11 -19.59
N ALA A 159 6.22 9.97 -19.27
CA ALA A 159 6.66 10.10 -17.89
C ALA A 159 6.51 11.53 -17.35
N ASP A 160 6.71 12.59 -18.13
CA ASP A 160 6.59 14.00 -17.71
C ASP A 160 5.12 14.43 -17.60
N PHE A 161 4.26 13.90 -18.47
CA PHE A 161 2.80 13.92 -18.45
C PHE A 161 2.24 13.15 -17.25
N LEU A 162 2.88 12.02 -16.89
CA LEU A 162 2.67 11.33 -15.61
C LEU A 162 3.36 12.05 -14.42
N ARG A 163 4.29 12.99 -14.65
CA ARG A 163 5.02 13.82 -13.63
C ARG A 163 4.40 15.21 -13.43
N GLY A 164 3.11 15.40 -13.73
CA GLY A 164 2.31 16.35 -12.93
C GLY A 164 2.43 16.07 -11.41
N VAL A 165 2.92 14.87 -11.06
CA VAL A 165 3.33 14.42 -9.74
C VAL A 165 4.79 14.81 -9.45
N GLN A 166 5.04 15.50 -8.34
CA GLN A 166 6.38 15.69 -7.80
C GLN A 166 7.15 14.36 -7.73
N ASP A 167 8.47 14.39 -7.92
CA ASP A 167 9.36 13.22 -8.04
C ASP A 167 9.50 12.41 -6.72
N GLY A 168 8.37 11.87 -6.23
CA GLY A 168 8.20 11.24 -4.94
C GLY A 168 8.06 9.71 -5.01
N ALA A 169 8.26 9.05 -3.86
CA ALA A 169 8.08 7.60 -3.75
C ALA A 169 6.64 7.13 -4.07
N GLN A 170 5.64 8.01 -3.91
CA GLN A 170 4.22 7.74 -4.06
C GLN A 170 3.74 7.79 -5.53
N GLY A 171 4.15 8.78 -6.32
CA GLY A 171 3.89 8.82 -7.78
C GLY A 171 4.44 7.60 -8.52
N ARG A 172 5.64 7.13 -8.14
CA ARG A 172 6.21 5.87 -8.65
C ARG A 172 5.40 4.62 -8.28
N ALA A 173 4.68 4.65 -7.15
CA ALA A 173 3.83 3.55 -6.73
C ALA A 173 2.49 3.53 -7.50
N LEU A 174 1.95 4.70 -7.81
CA LEU A 174 0.75 4.88 -8.64
C LEU A 174 0.99 4.38 -10.07
N ALA A 175 2.07 4.85 -10.71
CA ALA A 175 2.46 4.42 -12.05
C ALA A 175 2.65 2.89 -12.14
N ARG A 176 3.34 2.27 -11.16
CA ARG A 176 3.54 0.81 -11.10
C ARG A 176 2.26 -0.01 -10.93
N ARG A 177 1.18 0.58 -10.39
CA ARG A 177 -0.12 -0.10 -10.26
C ARG A 177 -0.97 0.07 -11.50
N HIS A 178 -0.90 1.22 -12.18
CA HIS A 178 -1.50 1.39 -13.50
C HIS A 178 -0.96 0.34 -14.48
N THR A 179 0.37 0.12 -14.51
CA THR A 179 0.98 -0.97 -15.29
C THR A 179 0.48 -2.37 -14.92
N LYS A 180 -0.07 -2.57 -13.72
CA LYS A 180 -0.67 -3.84 -13.27
C LYS A 180 -2.15 -3.97 -13.64
N MET A 181 -2.86 -2.88 -13.88
CA MET A 181 -4.26 -2.89 -14.32
C MET A 181 -4.43 -3.17 -15.82
N GLY A 182 -3.31 -3.35 -16.53
CA GLY A 182 -3.28 -3.47 -17.99
C GLY A 182 -2.82 -2.16 -18.61
N GLU A 183 -2.10 -2.25 -19.72
CA GLU A 183 -1.73 -1.09 -20.53
C GLU A 183 -3.01 -0.62 -21.23
N VAL A 184 -3.75 0.30 -20.60
CA VAL A 184 -4.93 0.92 -21.20
C VAL A 184 -4.45 2.06 -22.08
N ASP A 185 -4.65 1.91 -23.40
CA ASP A 185 -4.43 2.97 -24.37
C ASP A 185 -5.57 4.00 -24.27
N TYR A 186 -5.35 5.01 -23.43
CA TYR A 186 -6.33 6.08 -23.24
C TYR A 186 -6.49 6.93 -24.50
N ASP A 187 -5.45 7.13 -25.31
CA ASP A 187 -5.56 7.91 -26.54
C ASP A 187 -6.53 7.22 -27.51
N ALA A 188 -6.40 5.90 -27.70
CA ALA A 188 -7.35 5.14 -28.52
C ALA A 188 -8.78 5.13 -27.96
N ALA A 189 -8.93 5.02 -26.64
CA ALA A 189 -10.24 5.09 -25.99
C ALA A 189 -10.90 6.47 -26.19
N ILE A 190 -10.12 7.55 -26.03
CA ILE A 190 -10.57 8.93 -26.20
C ILE A 190 -10.90 9.22 -27.66
N THR A 191 -10.11 8.78 -28.63
CA THR A 191 -10.44 8.95 -30.06
C THR A 191 -11.79 8.29 -30.40
N LYS A 192 -12.06 7.11 -29.85
CA LYS A 192 -13.36 6.42 -30.02
C LYS A 192 -14.51 7.21 -29.40
N GLU A 193 -14.33 7.68 -28.16
CA GLU A 193 -15.33 8.49 -27.44
C GLU A 193 -15.59 9.83 -28.14
N LEU A 194 -14.56 10.50 -28.65
CA LEU A 194 -14.67 11.73 -29.43
C LEU A 194 -15.43 11.52 -30.73
N THR A 195 -15.16 10.42 -31.44
CA THR A 195 -15.91 10.06 -32.66
C THR A 195 -17.39 9.88 -32.34
N ALA A 196 -17.72 9.26 -31.19
CA ALA A 196 -19.10 9.10 -30.75
C ALA A 196 -19.75 10.45 -30.39
N LEU A 197 -19.02 11.35 -29.73
CA LEU A 197 -19.49 12.71 -29.42
C LEU A 197 -19.76 13.52 -30.69
N TYR A 198 -18.81 13.51 -31.64
CA TYR A 198 -18.89 14.20 -32.92
C TYR A 198 -20.03 13.71 -33.80
N ASN A 199 -20.29 12.40 -33.84
CA ASN A 199 -21.33 11.85 -34.71
C ASN A 199 -22.75 12.04 -34.18
N GLY A 200 -22.92 12.40 -32.91
CA GLY A 200 -24.26 12.60 -32.39
C GLY A 200 -24.77 14.03 -32.61
N THR A 201 -26.07 14.23 -32.39
CA THR A 201 -26.74 15.52 -32.59
C THR A 201 -26.19 16.63 -31.68
N ASN A 202 -26.17 17.86 -32.20
CA ASN A 202 -25.91 19.07 -31.43
C ASN A 202 -26.89 19.22 -30.27
N LEU A 203 -26.39 19.70 -29.14
CA LEU A 203 -27.19 20.04 -27.99
C LEU A 203 -27.85 21.41 -28.20
N GLN A 204 -29.08 21.56 -27.71
CA GLN A 204 -29.75 22.87 -27.71
C GLN A 204 -29.09 23.78 -26.66
N GLU A 205 -28.90 25.04 -27.03
CA GLU A 205 -28.33 26.07 -26.15
C GLU A 205 -29.44 27.06 -25.78
N ASN A 206 -29.70 27.20 -24.48
CA ASN A 206 -30.65 28.19 -23.96
C ASN A 206 -29.90 29.38 -23.38
N ARG A 207 -30.55 30.55 -23.40
CA ARG A 207 -29.98 31.78 -22.84
C ARG A 207 -29.74 31.70 -21.33
N ASP A 208 -30.52 30.87 -20.64
CA ASP A 208 -30.47 30.70 -19.19
C ASP A 208 -29.55 29.54 -18.76
N ASP A 209 -28.83 28.92 -19.69
CA ASP A 209 -27.86 27.87 -19.39
C ASP A 209 -26.69 28.42 -18.56
N LEU A 210 -26.30 27.68 -17.51
CA LEU A 210 -25.19 28.07 -16.66
C LEU A 210 -23.86 27.96 -17.41
N SER A 211 -23.04 29.01 -17.31
CA SER A 211 -21.74 29.12 -17.98
C SER A 211 -20.58 29.01 -16.99
N SER A 212 -19.41 28.63 -17.50
CA SER A 212 -18.16 28.71 -16.75
C SER A 212 -17.75 30.16 -16.49
N PHE A 213 -17.34 30.52 -15.28
CA PHE A 213 -16.93 31.91 -14.99
C PHE A 213 -15.64 32.33 -15.73
N TYR A 214 -14.84 31.36 -16.19
CA TYR A 214 -13.56 31.63 -16.84
C TYR A 214 -13.71 31.86 -18.35
N SER A 215 -14.27 30.87 -19.05
CA SER A 215 -14.46 30.94 -20.51
C SER A 215 -15.74 31.65 -20.92
N LEU A 216 -16.70 31.81 -20.00
CA LEU A 216 -18.07 32.29 -20.25
C LEU A 216 -18.87 31.41 -21.22
N ASP A 217 -18.37 30.21 -21.53
CA ASP A 217 -19.04 29.25 -22.41
C ASP A 217 -19.93 28.29 -21.62
N THR A 218 -21.03 27.86 -22.25
CA THR A 218 -21.89 26.79 -21.74
C THR A 218 -21.30 25.42 -22.09
N PRO A 219 -21.55 24.37 -21.29
CA PRO A 219 -21.09 23.02 -21.61
C PRO A 219 -21.59 22.49 -22.95
N SER A 220 -22.80 22.88 -23.34
CA SER A 220 -23.38 22.57 -24.66
C SER A 220 -22.55 23.18 -25.79
N SER A 221 -22.16 24.46 -25.66
CA SER A 221 -21.28 25.14 -26.63
C SER A 221 -19.89 24.48 -26.72
N CYS A 222 -19.33 24.03 -25.60
CA CYS A 222 -18.07 23.28 -25.60
C CYS A 222 -18.18 21.97 -26.41
N ILE A 223 -19.27 21.21 -26.25
CA ILE A 223 -19.50 19.94 -26.97
C ILE A 223 -19.80 20.20 -28.45
N ASN A 224 -20.73 21.12 -28.75
CA ASN A 224 -21.08 21.51 -30.14
C ASN A 224 -19.85 22.03 -30.89
N GLY A 225 -18.94 22.69 -30.19
CA GLY A 225 -17.66 23.18 -30.70
C GLY A 225 -16.71 22.15 -31.27
N LEU A 226 -16.93 20.85 -31.03
CA LEU A 226 -16.16 19.79 -31.69
C LEU A 226 -16.36 19.80 -33.21
N HIS A 227 -17.50 20.29 -33.71
CA HIS A 227 -17.79 20.40 -35.13
C HIS A 227 -16.98 21.48 -35.86
N ASP A 228 -16.27 22.35 -35.13
CA ASP A 228 -15.31 23.28 -35.72
C ASP A 228 -14.08 22.56 -36.31
N PHE A 229 -13.86 21.30 -35.93
CA PHE A 229 -12.79 20.44 -36.41
C PHE A 229 -13.31 19.40 -37.41
N THR A 230 -12.45 18.98 -38.34
CA THR A 230 -12.67 17.73 -39.09
C THR A 230 -12.33 16.52 -38.22
N MET A 231 -12.95 15.36 -38.47
CA MET A 231 -12.61 14.13 -37.73
C MET A 231 -11.12 13.75 -37.83
N ASN A 232 -10.49 14.02 -38.97
CA ASN A 232 -9.06 13.83 -39.14
C ASN A 232 -8.24 14.75 -38.23
N GLU A 233 -8.66 16.01 -38.04
CA GLU A 233 -8.02 16.94 -37.10
C GLU A 233 -8.21 16.51 -35.64
N LEU A 234 -9.42 16.08 -35.26
CA LEU A 234 -9.69 15.58 -33.90
C LEU A 234 -8.85 14.34 -33.56
N SER A 235 -8.59 13.46 -34.53
CA SER A 235 -7.77 12.26 -34.32
C SER A 235 -6.29 12.54 -34.09
N LEU A 236 -5.81 13.75 -34.40
CA LEU A 236 -4.42 14.18 -34.20
C LEU A 236 -4.21 14.85 -32.84
N LEU A 237 -5.28 15.17 -32.12
CA LEU A 237 -5.18 15.80 -30.80
C LEU A 237 -4.74 14.79 -29.74
N SER A 238 -3.86 15.22 -28.85
CA SER A 238 -3.50 14.42 -27.68
C SER A 238 -4.64 14.41 -26.65
N THR A 239 -4.67 13.43 -25.75
CA THR A 239 -5.59 13.45 -24.60
C THR A 239 -5.53 14.78 -23.82
N ALA A 240 -4.35 15.40 -23.73
CA ALA A 240 -4.17 16.69 -23.03
C ALA A 240 -4.92 17.83 -23.72
N ASP A 241 -4.91 17.86 -25.06
CA ASP A 241 -5.59 18.89 -25.86
C ASP A 241 -7.10 18.70 -25.80
N VAL A 242 -7.55 17.46 -25.86
CA VAL A 242 -8.96 17.09 -25.76
C VAL A 242 -9.55 17.54 -24.42
N LEU A 243 -8.81 17.37 -23.32
CA LEU A 243 -9.24 17.84 -22.00
C LEU A 243 -9.37 19.37 -21.92
N GLN A 244 -8.70 20.14 -22.78
CA GLN A 244 -8.85 21.61 -22.84
C GLN A 244 -10.08 22.04 -23.66
N LEU A 245 -10.63 21.14 -24.47
CA LEU A 245 -11.75 21.42 -25.38
C LEU A 245 -13.10 21.08 -24.77
N VAL A 246 -13.21 19.91 -24.15
CA VAL A 246 -14.49 19.37 -23.68
C VAL A 246 -14.36 18.92 -22.23
N GLY A 247 -15.21 19.46 -21.37
CA GLY A 247 -15.33 19.07 -19.97
C GLY A 247 -16.71 19.36 -19.41
N PRO A 248 -17.10 18.66 -18.33
CA PRO A 248 -18.32 18.98 -17.60
C PRO A 248 -18.24 20.28 -16.80
N LEU A 249 -19.39 20.93 -16.61
CA LEU A 249 -19.54 22.01 -15.62
C LEU A 249 -19.60 21.43 -14.22
N GLY A 250 -19.01 22.16 -13.28
CA GLY A 250 -19.01 21.72 -11.90
C GLY A 250 -18.79 22.82 -10.89
N VAL A 251 -18.87 22.41 -9.63
CA VAL A 251 -18.61 23.28 -8.47
C VAL A 251 -17.11 23.26 -8.18
N THR A 252 -16.52 24.42 -7.98
CA THR A 252 -15.10 24.54 -7.68
C THR A 252 -14.80 24.25 -6.22
N PHE A 253 -13.66 23.64 -5.96
CA PHE A 253 -13.21 23.36 -4.60
C PHE A 253 -11.69 23.53 -4.44
N ARG A 254 -11.29 23.64 -3.18
CA ARG A 254 -9.90 23.56 -2.71
C ARG A 254 -9.70 22.31 -1.87
N ALA A 255 -8.68 21.54 -2.18
CA ALA A 255 -8.26 20.33 -1.48
C ALA A 255 -6.73 20.21 -1.56
N ASN A 256 -6.13 19.43 -0.66
CA ASN A 256 -4.74 19.03 -0.85
C ASN A 256 -4.68 17.99 -1.96
N LEU A 257 -3.84 18.22 -2.97
CA LEU A 257 -3.52 17.18 -3.94
C LEU A 257 -2.82 16.05 -3.18
N ALA A 258 -3.40 14.85 -3.25
CA ALA A 258 -2.86 13.67 -2.60
C ALA A 258 -2.54 12.60 -3.64
N ASP A 259 -1.30 12.10 -3.65
CA ASP A 259 -0.88 10.97 -4.48
C ASP A 259 -1.37 9.64 -3.88
N ALA A 260 -2.69 9.48 -3.84
CA ALA A 260 -3.33 8.38 -3.17
C ALA A 260 -4.06 7.45 -4.15
N PRO A 261 -3.75 6.14 -4.14
CA PRO A 261 -4.39 5.19 -5.03
C PRO A 261 -5.85 4.89 -4.64
N ASP A 262 -6.27 5.16 -3.40
CA ASP A 262 -7.66 5.03 -2.97
C ASP A 262 -8.25 6.43 -2.73
N PRO A 263 -9.17 6.91 -3.59
CA PRO A 263 -9.76 8.23 -3.45
C PRO A 263 -10.55 8.37 -2.14
N TRP A 264 -11.12 7.28 -1.61
CA TRP A 264 -11.90 7.32 -0.38
C TRP A 264 -11.03 7.55 0.85
N ALA A 265 -9.77 7.10 0.85
CA ALA A 265 -8.89 7.17 2.02
C ALA A 265 -8.22 8.54 2.21
N CYS A 266 -8.10 9.33 1.13
CA CYS A 266 -7.12 10.41 1.07
C CYS A 266 -7.65 11.74 0.53
N PHE A 267 -8.82 11.76 -0.11
CA PHE A 267 -9.40 13.01 -0.58
C PHE A 267 -10.25 13.66 0.50
N PHE A 268 -9.95 14.92 0.83
CA PHE A 268 -10.81 15.75 1.69
C PHE A 268 -10.81 17.18 1.16
N ALA A 269 -12.01 17.72 0.92
CA ALA A 269 -12.18 19.09 0.46
C ALA A 269 -12.05 20.04 1.66
N HIS A 270 -11.16 21.02 1.55
CA HIS A 270 -10.97 22.07 2.55
C HIS A 270 -11.96 23.20 2.38
N GLN A 271 -12.44 23.42 1.16
CA GLN A 271 -13.41 24.46 0.87
C GLN A 271 -14.12 24.16 -0.44
N VAL A 272 -15.44 24.36 -0.45
CA VAL A 272 -16.26 24.33 -1.66
C VAL A 272 -16.79 25.74 -1.87
N TYR A 273 -16.69 26.23 -3.10
CA TYR A 273 -17.11 27.58 -3.47
C TYR A 273 -18.53 27.54 -4.04
N THR A 274 -19.39 28.45 -3.56
CA THR A 274 -20.83 28.39 -3.82
C THR A 274 -21.29 29.59 -4.65
N GLY A 275 -22.39 29.39 -5.39
CA GLY A 275 -22.99 30.40 -6.27
C GLY A 275 -22.63 30.22 -7.75
N GLU A 276 -23.52 30.69 -8.62
CA GLU A 276 -23.42 30.54 -10.07
C GLU A 276 -22.18 31.20 -10.66
N SER A 277 -21.76 32.33 -10.10
CA SER A 277 -20.54 33.04 -10.51
C SER A 277 -19.23 32.32 -10.17
N ARG A 278 -19.28 31.15 -9.53
CA ARG A 278 -18.12 30.35 -9.14
C ARG A 278 -18.11 28.94 -9.77
N LEU A 279 -19.00 28.70 -10.73
CA LEU A 279 -19.04 27.47 -11.52
C LEU A 279 -17.95 27.49 -12.58
N LEU A 280 -17.26 26.36 -12.77
CA LEU A 280 -16.14 26.24 -13.68
C LEU A 280 -16.29 24.98 -14.52
N ASN A 281 -16.02 25.09 -15.82
CA ASN A 281 -15.85 23.92 -16.65
C ASN A 281 -14.50 23.26 -16.34
N SER A 282 -14.45 21.95 -16.11
CA SER A 282 -13.18 21.27 -15.80
C SER A 282 -12.12 21.43 -16.89
N ALA A 283 -12.53 21.65 -18.15
CA ALA A 283 -11.61 21.96 -19.25
C ALA A 283 -10.86 23.29 -19.07
N ASP A 284 -11.50 24.27 -18.44
CA ASP A 284 -10.91 25.58 -18.14
C ASP A 284 -9.85 25.48 -17.04
N LEU A 285 -10.11 24.64 -16.03
CA LEU A 285 -9.12 24.33 -15.01
C LEU A 285 -7.88 23.67 -15.61
N TRP A 286 -8.07 22.72 -16.53
CA TRP A 286 -6.97 22.05 -17.20
C TRP A 286 -6.19 23.00 -18.11
N THR A 287 -6.88 23.84 -18.88
CA THR A 287 -6.26 24.87 -19.72
C THR A 287 -5.39 25.82 -18.89
N SER A 288 -5.89 26.28 -17.75
CA SER A 288 -5.10 27.16 -16.88
C SER A 288 -3.82 26.49 -16.39
N ARG A 289 -3.85 25.18 -16.14
CA ARG A 289 -2.67 24.41 -15.73
C ARG A 289 -1.67 24.24 -16.86
N THR A 290 -2.11 23.94 -18.08
CA THR A 290 -1.22 23.78 -19.24
C THR A 290 -0.55 25.09 -19.63
N GLN A 291 -1.24 26.22 -19.48
CA GLN A 291 -0.69 27.56 -19.73
C GLN A 291 0.32 28.04 -18.68
N SER A 292 0.45 27.36 -17.54
CA SER A 292 1.32 27.77 -16.42
C SER A 292 2.82 27.44 -16.57
N GLY A 293 3.32 27.24 -17.80
CA GLY A 293 4.72 26.82 -18.08
C GLY A 293 5.81 27.91 -17.98
N GLU A 294 7.00 27.48 -17.52
CA GLU A 294 8.31 28.15 -17.31
C GLU A 294 8.46 29.37 -16.38
N ASN A 295 7.43 30.19 -16.08
CA ASN A 295 7.55 31.27 -15.06
C ASN A 295 6.17 31.65 -14.44
N HIS A 296 5.58 30.76 -13.61
CA HIS A 296 4.31 30.86 -12.81
C HIS A 296 3.61 32.23 -12.72
N GLU A 297 2.28 32.41 -12.85
CA GLU A 297 1.10 31.54 -12.65
C GLU A 297 0.01 31.81 -13.71
N ALA A 298 -0.65 30.76 -14.24
CA ALA A 298 -2.10 30.80 -14.44
C ALA A 298 -2.74 29.88 -13.40
N ILE A 299 -2.74 30.34 -12.15
CA ILE A 299 -3.49 29.72 -11.06
C ILE A 299 -4.89 30.34 -11.04
N LEU A 300 -5.91 29.52 -11.27
CA LEU A 300 -7.29 29.97 -11.13
C LEU A 300 -7.61 30.21 -9.66
N LYS A 301 -7.98 31.44 -9.34
CA LYS A 301 -8.49 31.83 -8.03
C LYS A 301 -10.01 31.84 -8.06
N ALA A 302 -10.63 31.47 -6.94
CA ALA A 302 -12.07 31.56 -6.80
C ALA A 302 -12.52 33.04 -6.84
N PRO A 303 -13.55 33.40 -7.64
CA PRO A 303 -14.03 34.77 -7.72
C PRO A 303 -14.40 35.34 -6.34
N GLY A 304 -13.80 36.49 -6.00
CA GLY A 304 -13.94 37.13 -4.69
C GLY A 304 -13.10 36.51 -3.56
N SER A 305 -12.17 35.61 -3.86
CA SER A 305 -11.18 35.05 -2.92
C SER A 305 -9.77 35.11 -3.50
N GLN A 306 -8.76 35.05 -2.62
CA GLN A 306 -7.37 34.81 -3.02
C GLN A 306 -7.01 33.31 -3.05
N ASP A 307 -7.96 32.44 -2.69
CA ASP A 307 -7.75 31.01 -2.67
C ASP A 307 -7.66 30.42 -4.08
N THR A 308 -6.67 29.55 -4.25
CA THR A 308 -6.49 28.71 -5.44
C THR A 308 -7.57 27.63 -5.54
N ILE A 309 -8.19 27.52 -6.72
CA ILE A 309 -9.03 26.39 -7.10
C ILE A 309 -8.12 25.22 -7.45
N THR A 310 -8.32 24.09 -6.78
CA THR A 310 -7.53 22.87 -7.02
C THR A 310 -8.30 21.82 -7.80
N GLY A 311 -9.62 21.95 -7.94
CA GLY A 311 -10.44 20.97 -8.64
C GLY A 311 -11.86 21.46 -8.93
N VAL A 312 -12.53 20.74 -9.81
CA VAL A 312 -13.94 20.91 -10.16
C VAL A 312 -14.65 19.60 -9.87
N LEU A 313 -15.79 19.66 -9.16
CA LEU A 313 -16.71 18.54 -8.99
C LEU A 313 -17.78 18.61 -10.08
N PRO A 314 -17.73 17.72 -11.09
CA PRO A 314 -18.76 17.65 -12.13
C PRO A 314 -20.11 17.32 -11.51
N LEU A 315 -21.14 18.09 -11.87
CA LEU A 315 -22.52 17.83 -11.42
C LEU A 315 -23.48 17.78 -12.60
N ARG A 316 -24.21 16.67 -12.72
CA ARG A 316 -25.31 16.47 -13.65
C ARG A 316 -26.39 17.53 -13.46
N SER A 317 -26.72 17.86 -12.22
CA SER A 317 -27.77 18.83 -11.88
C SER A 317 -27.53 20.24 -12.43
N LEU A 318 -26.30 20.61 -12.81
CA LEU A 318 -25.98 21.93 -13.38
C LEU A 318 -26.18 22.01 -14.89
N ALA A 319 -25.94 20.91 -15.62
CA ALA A 319 -26.07 20.83 -17.07
C ALA A 319 -26.44 19.40 -17.48
N PRO A 320 -27.70 18.96 -17.28
CA PRO A 320 -28.09 17.56 -17.41
C PRO A 320 -27.80 16.95 -18.78
N ASP A 321 -28.13 17.66 -19.86
CA ASP A 321 -27.99 17.13 -21.23
C ASP A 321 -26.53 16.95 -21.62
N ALA A 322 -25.70 17.96 -21.35
CA ALA A 322 -24.26 17.90 -21.60
C ALA A 322 -23.57 16.84 -20.73
N PHE A 323 -23.95 16.76 -19.44
CA PHE A 323 -23.41 15.74 -18.54
C PHE A 323 -23.81 14.34 -18.97
N ASP A 324 -25.09 14.09 -19.27
CA ASP A 324 -25.59 12.78 -19.70
C ASP A 324 -24.98 12.34 -21.03
N ARG A 325 -24.70 13.31 -21.91
CA ARG A 325 -23.99 13.07 -23.17
C ARG A 325 -22.56 12.59 -22.92
N LEU A 326 -21.81 13.29 -22.06
CA LEU A 326 -20.45 12.89 -21.68
C LEU A 326 -20.45 11.55 -20.93
N TYR A 327 -21.37 11.35 -19.99
CA TYR A 327 -21.47 10.13 -19.21
C TYR A 327 -21.76 8.90 -20.09
N LYS A 328 -22.61 9.04 -21.11
CA LYS A 328 -22.99 7.93 -22.02
C LYS A 328 -21.98 7.68 -23.12
N LEU A 329 -21.43 8.74 -23.75
CA LEU A 329 -20.60 8.61 -24.95
C LEU A 329 -19.10 8.79 -24.69
N ALA A 330 -18.72 9.46 -23.60
CA ALA A 330 -17.33 9.74 -23.25
C ALA A 330 -17.00 9.51 -21.74
N PRO A 331 -17.29 8.31 -21.19
CA PRO A 331 -17.07 8.02 -19.78
C PRO A 331 -15.59 8.03 -19.37
N THR A 332 -14.66 7.70 -20.27
CA THR A 332 -13.22 7.75 -19.99
C THR A 332 -12.76 9.20 -19.86
N LEU A 333 -13.20 10.08 -20.77
CA LEU A 333 -12.92 11.51 -20.70
C LEU A 333 -13.41 12.14 -19.39
N LEU A 334 -14.65 11.83 -18.98
CA LEU A 334 -15.20 12.28 -17.72
C LEU A 334 -14.35 11.80 -16.52
N SER A 335 -13.94 10.54 -16.53
CA SER A 335 -13.13 9.96 -15.45
C SER A 335 -11.74 10.59 -15.37
N LEU A 336 -11.16 10.98 -16.50
CA LEU A 336 -9.89 11.70 -16.57
C LEU A 336 -9.99 13.10 -15.95
N HIS A 337 -11.06 13.86 -16.23
CA HIS A 337 -11.33 15.16 -15.60
C HIS A 337 -11.44 15.07 -14.08
N VAL A 338 -12.15 14.05 -13.58
CA VAL A 338 -12.30 13.81 -12.14
C VAL A 338 -10.94 13.46 -11.53
N SER A 339 -10.17 12.55 -12.15
CA SER A 339 -8.84 12.18 -11.66
C SER A 339 -7.86 13.36 -11.64
N ALA A 340 -7.89 14.19 -12.69
CA ALA A 340 -7.06 15.40 -12.77
C ALA A 340 -7.39 16.39 -11.64
N SER A 341 -8.67 16.49 -11.25
CA SER A 341 -9.12 17.34 -10.15
C SER A 341 -8.76 16.77 -8.76
N LEU A 342 -8.74 15.45 -8.59
CA LEU A 342 -8.37 14.81 -7.30
C LEU A 342 -6.86 14.77 -7.06
N ARG A 343 -6.10 14.37 -8.07
CA ARG A 343 -4.70 13.92 -7.92
C ARG A 343 -3.72 14.62 -8.85
N GLY A 344 -4.18 15.52 -9.71
CA GLY A 344 -3.32 16.15 -10.72
C GLY A 344 -2.73 15.15 -11.74
N SER A 345 -3.31 13.95 -11.87
CA SER A 345 -2.85 12.89 -12.76
C SER A 345 -4.01 12.33 -13.59
N LEU A 346 -3.68 11.88 -14.80
CA LEU A 346 -4.61 11.33 -15.78
C LEU A 346 -4.71 9.80 -15.63
N VAL A 347 -4.99 9.36 -14.41
CA VAL A 347 -5.13 7.94 -14.05
C VAL A 347 -6.46 7.74 -13.30
N PRO A 348 -7.56 7.46 -14.01
CA PRO A 348 -8.86 7.27 -13.40
C PRO A 348 -8.86 6.05 -12.47
N MET A 349 -9.47 6.19 -11.29
CA MET A 349 -9.62 5.12 -10.32
C MET A 349 -11.12 4.88 -10.00
N PRO A 350 -11.53 3.63 -9.74
CA PRO A 350 -12.91 3.34 -9.37
C PRO A 350 -13.35 4.13 -8.12
N GLY A 351 -14.50 4.79 -8.22
CA GLY A 351 -15.10 5.55 -7.12
C GLY A 351 -14.56 6.97 -6.92
N ASP A 352 -13.70 7.47 -7.82
CA ASP A 352 -13.18 8.85 -7.76
C ASP A 352 -14.27 9.90 -7.64
N HIS A 353 -15.27 9.84 -8.55
CA HIS A 353 -16.32 10.85 -8.59
C HIS A 353 -17.20 10.80 -7.34
N ALA A 354 -17.54 9.60 -6.87
CA ALA A 354 -18.33 9.40 -5.67
C ALA A 354 -17.58 9.86 -4.39
N ALA A 355 -16.28 9.57 -4.28
CA ALA A 355 -15.45 10.05 -3.16
C ALA A 355 -15.35 11.59 -3.18
N MET A 356 -15.17 12.18 -4.36
CA MET A 356 -15.14 13.63 -4.54
C MET A 356 -16.45 14.27 -4.11
N ALA A 357 -17.57 13.79 -4.65
CA ALA A 357 -18.91 14.31 -4.35
C ALA A 357 -19.23 14.19 -2.86
N THR A 358 -18.93 13.05 -2.25
CA THR A 358 -19.15 12.83 -0.81
C THR A 358 -18.33 13.78 0.04
N SER A 359 -17.02 13.91 -0.25
CA SER A 359 -16.14 14.82 0.48
C SER A 359 -16.59 16.28 0.36
N CYS A 360 -16.96 16.72 -0.85
CA CYS A 360 -17.54 18.04 -1.07
C CYS A 360 -18.86 18.23 -0.31
N ALA A 361 -19.76 17.23 -0.29
CA ALA A 361 -21.01 17.29 0.46
C ALA A 361 -20.77 17.40 1.98
N VAL A 362 -19.84 16.60 2.52
CA VAL A 362 -19.46 16.66 3.95
C VAL A 362 -18.89 18.03 4.29
N ARG A 363 -17.98 18.57 3.46
CA ARG A 363 -17.41 19.89 3.68
C ARG A 363 -18.45 21.00 3.57
N MET A 364 -19.33 20.93 2.58
CA MET A 364 -20.45 21.85 2.41
C MET A 364 -21.40 21.83 3.60
N ALA A 365 -21.67 20.66 4.19
CA ALA A 365 -22.50 20.56 5.40
C ALA A 365 -21.86 21.30 6.59
N GLN A 366 -20.54 21.25 6.74
CA GLN A 366 -19.81 22.02 7.76
C GLN A 366 -19.86 23.53 7.45
N GLN A 367 -19.55 23.93 6.21
CA GLN A 367 -19.57 25.33 5.78
C GLN A 367 -20.97 25.95 5.92
N LEU A 368 -22.03 25.19 5.63
CA LEU A 368 -23.41 25.66 5.77
C LEU A 368 -23.79 25.92 7.22
N ARG A 369 -23.23 25.15 8.16
CA ARG A 369 -23.40 25.39 9.60
C ARG A 369 -22.63 26.62 10.07
N GLU A 370 -21.41 26.81 9.57
CA GLU A 370 -20.55 27.96 9.92
C GLU A 370 -21.09 29.28 9.33
N GLN A 371 -21.51 29.24 8.06
CA GLN A 371 -21.97 30.38 7.29
C GLN A 371 -23.21 30.01 6.47
N PRO A 372 -24.41 30.08 7.08
CA PRO A 372 -25.64 29.69 6.41
C PRO A 372 -25.98 30.62 5.25
N SER A 373 -26.14 30.06 4.04
CA SER A 373 -26.60 30.83 2.87
C SER A 373 -27.44 29.96 1.93
N THR A 374 -28.38 30.60 1.24
CA THR A 374 -29.24 29.92 0.26
C THR A 374 -28.43 29.38 -0.92
N ALA A 375 -27.38 30.10 -1.35
CA ALA A 375 -26.47 29.64 -2.40
C ALA A 375 -25.71 28.37 -1.99
N SER A 376 -25.25 28.29 -0.73
CA SER A 376 -24.62 27.08 -0.20
C SER A 376 -25.62 25.92 -0.08
N ALA A 377 -26.84 26.20 0.36
CA ALA A 377 -27.91 25.19 0.40
C ALA A 377 -28.23 24.64 -1.00
N GLN A 378 -28.39 25.51 -2.00
CA GLN A 378 -28.65 25.13 -3.39
C GLN A 378 -27.51 24.27 -3.96
N THR A 379 -26.26 24.68 -3.73
CA THR A 379 -25.08 23.93 -4.17
C THR A 379 -25.04 22.53 -3.55
N LEU A 380 -25.32 22.43 -2.25
CA LEU A 380 -25.37 21.14 -1.55
C LEU A 380 -26.52 20.27 -2.09
N LEU A 381 -27.69 20.83 -2.37
CA LEU A 381 -28.81 20.10 -2.98
C LEU A 381 -28.44 19.51 -4.34
N TYR A 382 -27.71 20.23 -5.19
CA TYR A 382 -27.20 19.70 -6.45
C TYR A 382 -26.27 18.49 -6.23
N ILE A 383 -25.36 18.59 -5.27
CA ILE A 383 -24.47 17.47 -4.92
C ILE A 383 -25.26 16.27 -4.39
N LEU A 384 -26.26 16.49 -3.52
CA LEU A 384 -27.08 15.41 -2.95
C LEU A 384 -27.94 14.70 -3.99
N LYS A 385 -28.53 15.47 -4.91
CA LYS A 385 -29.31 14.92 -6.01
C LYS A 385 -28.45 13.98 -6.86
N ASP A 386 -27.25 14.43 -7.22
CA ASP A 386 -26.29 13.61 -7.95
C ASP A 386 -25.83 12.39 -7.14
N ILE A 387 -25.62 12.52 -5.83
CA ILE A 387 -25.28 11.37 -4.97
C ILE A 387 -26.40 10.32 -4.96
N CYS A 388 -27.66 10.75 -4.97
CA CYS A 388 -28.81 9.86 -4.93
C CYS A 388 -29.13 9.23 -6.30
N GLU A 389 -28.98 10.01 -7.38
CA GLU A 389 -29.42 9.63 -8.73
C GLU A 389 -28.30 9.04 -9.61
N THR A 390 -27.08 9.59 -9.52
CA THR A 390 -26.00 9.29 -10.46
C THR A 390 -25.09 8.15 -9.99
N PHE A 391 -24.85 8.00 -8.68
CA PHE A 391 -23.94 6.97 -8.16
C PHE A 391 -24.67 5.68 -7.75
N GLN A 392 -24.64 4.64 -8.61
CA GLN A 392 -25.21 3.33 -8.28
C GLN A 392 -24.43 2.66 -7.12
N GLN A 393 -25.00 1.64 -6.47
CA GLN A 393 -24.33 0.93 -5.36
C GLN A 393 -22.93 0.40 -5.74
N LYS A 394 -22.75 0.01 -7.01
CA LYS A 394 -21.45 -0.45 -7.54
C LYS A 394 -20.42 0.69 -7.62
N ASP A 395 -20.85 1.93 -7.84
CA ASP A 395 -19.97 3.09 -8.09
C ASP A 395 -19.49 3.78 -6.81
N MET A 396 -20.21 3.61 -5.69
CA MET A 396 -19.74 4.06 -4.37
C MET A 396 -18.79 3.07 -3.68
N GLY A 397 -18.51 1.92 -4.31
CA GLY A 397 -17.55 0.94 -3.79
C GLY A 397 -17.91 0.34 -2.43
N LEU A 398 -19.20 0.31 -2.08
CA LEU A 398 -19.77 -0.36 -0.90
C LEU A 398 -20.59 -1.58 -1.34
N LYS A 399 -20.17 -2.76 -0.89
CA LYS A 399 -20.95 -3.99 -1.11
C LYS A 399 -22.19 -4.00 -0.23
N ARG A 400 -23.25 -4.68 -0.69
CA ARG A 400 -24.50 -4.85 0.08
C ARG A 400 -24.27 -5.42 1.48
N GLU A 401 -23.41 -6.43 1.60
CA GLU A 401 -22.99 -7.00 2.89
C GLU A 401 -22.47 -5.95 3.89
N VAL A 402 -21.73 -4.95 3.39
CA VAL A 402 -21.19 -3.88 4.24
C VAL A 402 -22.29 -2.92 4.69
N ILE A 403 -23.25 -2.61 3.81
CA ILE A 403 -24.43 -1.82 4.16
C ILE A 403 -25.26 -2.55 5.22
N ASP A 404 -25.45 -3.87 5.05
CA ASP A 404 -26.19 -4.70 6.00
C ASP A 404 -25.49 -4.73 7.37
N LEU A 405 -24.15 -4.83 7.40
CA LEU A 405 -23.37 -4.73 8.64
C LEU A 405 -23.49 -3.35 9.29
N LEU A 406 -23.47 -2.26 8.52
CA LEU A 406 -23.64 -0.89 9.03
C LEU A 406 -25.04 -0.64 9.63
N ASN A 407 -26.06 -1.32 9.09
CA ASN A 407 -27.44 -1.31 9.62
C ASN A 407 -27.68 -2.38 10.69
N GLY A 408 -26.73 -3.29 10.90
CA GLY A 408 -26.86 -4.44 11.78
C GLY A 408 -26.71 -4.10 13.27
N ASN A 409 -26.64 -5.16 14.09
CA ASN A 409 -26.57 -5.03 15.54
C ASN A 409 -25.25 -4.40 16.03
N ASP A 410 -24.16 -4.59 15.29
CA ASP A 410 -22.84 -4.01 15.58
C ASP A 410 -22.16 -3.45 14.31
N PRO A 411 -22.37 -2.15 14.01
CA PRO A 411 -21.77 -1.48 12.86
C PRO A 411 -20.24 -1.42 12.88
N ARG A 412 -19.59 -1.66 14.03
CA ARG A 412 -18.12 -1.61 14.17
C ARG A 412 -17.43 -2.69 13.36
N VAL A 413 -18.11 -3.81 13.11
CA VAL A 413 -17.62 -4.92 12.28
C VAL A 413 -17.38 -4.49 10.83
N ALA A 414 -18.22 -3.58 10.29
CA ALA A 414 -18.01 -3.01 8.95
C ALA A 414 -16.73 -2.14 8.89
N MET A 415 -16.32 -1.55 10.00
CA MET A 415 -15.18 -0.62 10.11
C MET A 415 -13.83 -1.34 10.33
N ALA A 416 -13.71 -2.54 9.76
CA ALA A 416 -12.57 -3.44 9.82
C ALA A 416 -11.37 -3.01 8.95
N GLY A 417 -11.57 -2.13 7.97
CA GLY A 417 -10.54 -1.74 7.00
C GLY A 417 -10.33 -2.73 5.85
N ASP A 418 -10.54 -4.04 6.04
CA ASP A 418 -10.46 -5.07 4.99
C ASP A 418 -11.76 -5.22 4.18
N LEU A 419 -12.89 -4.72 4.70
CA LEU A 419 -14.20 -4.67 4.03
C LEU A 419 -14.36 -3.44 3.11
N PHE A 420 -13.27 -2.95 2.53
CA PHE A 420 -13.25 -1.78 1.65
C PHE A 420 -13.67 -0.45 2.31
N ILE A 421 -13.78 -0.35 3.64
CA ILE A 421 -13.97 0.93 4.34
C ILE A 421 -12.60 1.44 4.83
N ALA A 422 -11.94 2.25 4.03
CA ALA A 422 -10.64 2.84 4.36
C ALA A 422 -10.74 4.21 5.09
N SER A 423 -11.93 4.80 5.14
CA SER A 423 -12.23 6.09 5.76
C SER A 423 -13.70 6.20 6.18
N ASP A 424 -14.06 7.30 6.83
CA ASP A 424 -15.43 7.66 7.17
C ASP A 424 -16.25 8.20 5.98
N LEU A 425 -15.62 8.54 4.85
CA LEU A 425 -16.34 9.02 3.66
C LEU A 425 -17.35 7.99 3.15
N LYS A 426 -17.02 6.70 3.14
CA LYS A 426 -17.96 5.67 2.67
C LYS A 426 -19.21 5.58 3.57
N PRO A 427 -19.07 5.49 4.91
CA PRO A 427 -20.21 5.64 5.82
C PRO A 427 -21.01 6.92 5.60
N HIS A 428 -20.36 8.08 5.42
CA HIS A 428 -21.06 9.34 5.14
C HIS A 428 -21.84 9.26 3.83
N ALA A 429 -21.26 8.72 2.76
CA ALA A 429 -21.95 8.53 1.48
C ALA A 429 -23.19 7.66 1.63
N ALA A 430 -23.09 6.56 2.39
CA ALA A 430 -24.19 5.65 2.64
C ALA A 430 -25.34 6.31 3.42
N VAL A 431 -25.02 7.22 4.36
CA VAL A 431 -25.98 8.04 5.08
C VAL A 431 -26.62 9.10 4.19
N LEU A 432 -25.83 9.86 3.42
CA LEU A 432 -26.33 10.90 2.52
C LEU A 432 -27.30 10.33 1.47
N ARG A 433 -27.04 9.11 1.00
CA ARG A 433 -27.93 8.37 0.10
C ARG A 433 -29.20 7.85 0.77
N GLY A 434 -29.22 7.72 2.09
CA GLY A 434 -30.32 7.10 2.84
C GLY A 434 -30.31 5.57 2.81
N THR A 435 -29.17 4.94 2.52
CA THR A 435 -29.03 3.47 2.54
C THR A 435 -28.69 2.92 3.92
N VAL A 436 -28.17 3.76 4.81
CA VAL A 436 -27.82 3.42 6.19
C VAL A 436 -28.64 4.26 7.15
N ASN A 437 -29.27 3.59 8.12
CA ASN A 437 -30.10 4.21 9.13
C ASN A 437 -29.26 4.88 10.21
N ARG A 438 -29.73 6.04 10.69
CA ARG A 438 -29.10 6.76 11.79
C ARG A 438 -29.31 5.98 13.09
N SER A 439 -28.23 5.68 13.80
CA SER A 439 -28.27 5.05 15.12
C SER A 439 -27.07 5.47 15.96
N SER A 440 -27.20 5.48 17.28
CA SER A 440 -26.08 5.81 18.19
C SER A 440 -24.94 4.81 18.10
N LYS A 441 -25.24 3.53 17.81
CA LYS A 441 -24.25 2.50 17.50
C LYS A 441 -23.41 2.86 16.27
N LEU A 442 -24.05 3.29 15.20
CA LEU A 442 -23.35 3.75 13.99
C LEU A 442 -22.50 4.98 14.30
N ALA A 443 -23.03 5.93 15.09
CA ALA A 443 -22.26 7.12 15.48
C ALA A 443 -20.98 6.75 16.24
N ARG A 444 -21.07 5.88 17.26
CA ARG A 444 -19.89 5.38 17.99
C ARG A 444 -18.92 4.65 17.06
N ALA A 445 -19.42 3.83 16.13
CA ALA A 445 -18.59 3.11 15.17
C ALA A 445 -17.81 4.04 14.23
N VAL A 446 -18.47 5.04 13.64
CA VAL A 446 -17.85 6.02 12.74
C VAL A 446 -16.84 6.88 13.50
N VAL A 447 -17.22 7.42 14.66
CA VAL A 447 -16.35 8.27 15.49
C VAL A 447 -15.13 7.49 16.00
N GLY A 448 -15.35 6.29 16.53
CA GLY A 448 -14.27 5.42 17.01
C GLY A 448 -13.33 4.99 15.88
N TYR A 449 -13.84 4.73 14.68
CA TYR A 449 -12.99 4.41 13.53
C TYR A 449 -12.16 5.61 13.07
N ASN A 450 -12.74 6.81 13.05
CA ASN A 450 -12.00 8.04 12.77
C ASN A 450 -10.89 8.31 13.78
N MET A 451 -11.16 8.10 15.08
CA MET A 451 -10.13 8.16 16.12
C MET A 451 -9.01 7.14 15.87
N TYR A 452 -9.36 5.91 15.50
CA TYR A 452 -8.38 4.88 15.14
C TYR A 452 -7.49 5.30 13.96
N LEU A 453 -8.06 5.83 12.88
CA LEU A 453 -7.29 6.32 11.73
C LEU A 453 -6.37 7.48 12.13
N SER A 454 -6.87 8.42 12.93
CA SER A 454 -6.10 9.55 13.46
C SER A 454 -4.94 9.09 14.36
N CYS A 455 -5.19 8.15 15.27
CA CYS A 455 -4.15 7.54 16.10
C CYS A 455 -3.13 6.77 15.26
N GLY A 456 -3.55 6.07 14.20
CA GLY A 456 -2.65 5.38 13.26
C GLY A 456 -1.72 6.32 12.50
N ARG A 457 -2.18 7.53 12.16
CA ARG A 457 -1.37 8.56 11.50
C ARG A 457 -0.40 9.25 12.47
N ARG A 458 -0.79 9.40 13.75
CA ARG A 458 -0.02 10.12 14.77
C ARG A 458 0.96 9.24 15.56
N PHE A 459 0.59 7.98 15.83
CA PHE A 459 1.33 7.04 16.67
C PHE A 459 1.57 5.74 15.91
N SER A 460 2.80 5.57 15.45
CA SER A 460 3.21 4.50 14.55
C SER A 460 3.65 3.24 15.30
N THR A 461 4.14 3.38 16.53
CA THR A 461 4.66 2.27 17.33
C THR A 461 3.76 1.93 18.53
N PRO A 462 3.78 0.67 19.02
CA PRO A 462 3.11 0.29 20.26
C PRO A 462 3.60 1.10 21.47
N GLU A 463 4.89 1.47 21.51
CA GLU A 463 5.50 2.23 22.59
C GLU A 463 4.98 3.67 22.65
N GLU A 464 4.86 4.34 21.50
CA GLU A 464 4.27 5.69 21.39
C GLU A 464 2.82 5.69 21.88
N ARG A 465 2.05 4.67 21.51
CA ARG A 465 0.65 4.51 21.94
C ARG A 465 0.55 4.25 23.44
N ALA A 466 1.41 3.40 23.99
CA ALA A 466 1.45 3.13 25.43
C ALA A 466 1.84 4.38 26.22
N ALA A 467 2.79 5.18 25.72
CA ALA A 467 3.18 6.45 26.31
C ALA A 467 2.03 7.47 26.30
N GLU A 468 1.28 7.56 25.20
CA GLU A 468 0.11 8.44 25.13
C GLU A 468 -1.00 8.00 26.09
N ILE A 469 -1.28 6.69 26.21
CA ILE A 469 -2.22 6.16 27.21
C ILE A 469 -1.76 6.55 28.62
N ALA A 470 -0.47 6.40 28.93
CA ALA A 470 0.08 6.75 30.23
C ALA A 470 -0.05 8.25 30.54
N ARG A 471 0.18 9.12 29.55
CA ARG A 471 -0.01 10.56 29.67
C ARG A 471 -1.47 10.93 29.94
N LEU A 472 -2.39 10.34 29.19
CA LEU A 472 -3.83 10.61 29.29
C LEU A 472 -4.42 10.17 30.62
N LEU A 473 -4.00 9.01 31.11
CA LEU A 473 -4.48 8.43 32.38
C LEU A 473 -3.68 8.92 33.59
N GLN A 474 -2.66 9.76 33.38
CA GLN A 474 -1.80 10.34 34.42
C GLN A 474 -1.29 9.28 35.40
N PHE A 475 -0.73 8.19 34.88
CA PHE A 475 -0.20 7.14 35.76
C PHE A 475 0.88 7.69 36.68
N SER A 476 0.80 7.31 37.95
CA SER A 476 1.66 7.82 39.01
C SER A 476 2.31 6.68 39.76
N GLU A 477 3.62 6.80 40.01
CA GLU A 477 4.35 5.86 40.86
C GLU A 477 3.82 5.82 42.29
N ALA A 478 3.21 6.92 42.77
CA ALA A 478 2.61 6.97 44.11
C ALA A 478 1.41 6.02 44.26
N ASN A 479 0.74 5.68 43.16
CA ASN A 479 -0.40 4.76 43.13
C ASN A 479 0.03 3.31 42.87
N GLU A 480 1.33 3.06 42.61
CA GLU A 480 1.83 1.71 42.41
C GLU A 480 1.89 0.96 43.74
N THR A 481 1.25 -0.21 43.79
CA THR A 481 1.37 -1.10 44.95
C THR A 481 2.81 -1.57 45.12
N SER A 482 3.35 -1.41 46.33
CA SER A 482 4.67 -1.94 46.68
C SER A 482 4.61 -3.47 46.76
N ALA A 483 5.62 -4.14 46.20
CA ALA A 483 5.79 -5.59 46.35
C ALA A 483 6.16 -6.02 47.79
N GLY A 484 6.50 -5.05 48.66
CA GLY A 484 7.06 -5.30 49.98
C GLY A 484 8.56 -5.67 49.92
N ALA A 485 9.18 -5.76 51.10
CA ALA A 485 10.54 -6.24 51.22
C ALA A 485 10.62 -7.76 50.94
N PRO A 486 11.79 -8.30 50.55
CA PRO A 486 11.99 -9.75 50.48
C PRO A 486 11.56 -10.46 51.77
N ASN A 487 10.95 -11.64 51.63
CA ASN A 487 10.41 -12.51 52.68
C ASN A 487 9.20 -11.95 53.44
N THR A 488 8.52 -10.94 52.88
CA THR A 488 7.22 -10.47 53.37
C THR A 488 6.08 -11.04 52.52
N VAL A 489 4.87 -11.15 53.10
CA VAL A 489 3.69 -11.65 52.37
C VAL A 489 3.44 -10.78 51.13
N ASP A 490 3.18 -11.44 50.00
CA ASP A 490 2.85 -10.71 48.77
C ASP A 490 1.57 -9.90 48.96
N PRO A 491 1.53 -8.63 48.53
CA PRO A 491 0.33 -7.83 48.55
C PRO A 491 -0.79 -8.50 47.74
N ASP A 492 -2.01 -8.30 48.20
CA ASP A 492 -3.21 -8.77 47.52
C ASP A 492 -3.39 -8.08 46.16
N VAL A 493 -3.45 -8.88 45.10
CA VAL A 493 -3.57 -8.41 43.70
C VAL A 493 -4.97 -7.87 43.40
N GLU A 494 -5.97 -8.17 44.25
CA GLU A 494 -7.34 -7.68 44.05
C GLU A 494 -7.51 -6.19 44.41
N LYS A 495 -6.54 -5.58 45.12
CA LYS A 495 -6.57 -4.18 45.57
C LYS A 495 -5.73 -3.26 44.69
N VAL A 496 -5.71 -3.50 43.39
CA VAL A 496 -4.97 -2.69 42.43
C VAL A 496 -5.70 -1.37 42.16
N TRP A 497 -4.95 -0.28 42.10
CA TRP A 497 -5.46 1.06 41.84
C TRP A 497 -6.21 1.15 40.51
N ASP A 498 -7.33 1.86 40.49
CA ASP A 498 -8.20 1.95 39.33
C ASP A 498 -8.75 3.36 39.04
N THR A 499 -8.39 4.34 39.87
CA THR A 499 -8.87 5.72 39.71
C THR A 499 -7.97 6.51 38.76
N TYR A 500 -8.57 7.49 38.08
CA TYR A 500 -7.93 8.37 37.11
C TYR A 500 -8.61 9.76 37.12
N ASP A 501 -7.94 10.78 36.58
CA ASP A 501 -8.53 12.10 36.39
C ASP A 501 -9.41 12.14 35.14
N GLY A 502 -10.71 11.88 35.34
CA GLY A 502 -11.70 11.93 34.26
C GLY A 502 -11.89 13.31 33.65
N ALA A 503 -11.73 14.38 34.43
CA ALA A 503 -11.91 15.75 33.94
C ALA A 503 -10.76 16.16 33.01
N PHE A 504 -9.52 15.82 33.39
CA PHE A 504 -8.36 16.01 32.52
C PHE A 504 -8.52 15.23 31.22
N LEU A 505 -8.80 13.92 31.31
CA LEU A 505 -8.97 13.06 30.15
C LEU A 505 -10.06 13.59 29.19
N ALA A 506 -11.22 13.97 29.74
CA ALA A 506 -12.33 14.54 29.01
C ALA A 506 -11.96 15.88 28.33
N GLY A 507 -11.04 16.66 28.91
CA GLY A 507 -10.52 17.90 28.33
C GLY A 507 -9.56 17.71 27.15
N GLN A 508 -9.00 16.50 26.98
CA GLN A 508 -8.05 16.21 25.89
C GLN A 508 -8.74 15.75 24.59
N ILE A 509 -10.01 15.36 24.65
CA ILE A 509 -10.71 14.72 23.53
C ILE A 509 -11.66 15.71 22.84
N GLY A 510 -11.40 15.95 21.56
CA GLY A 510 -12.22 16.82 20.71
C GLY A 510 -13.52 16.16 20.24
N VAL A 511 -14.47 16.98 19.77
CA VAL A 511 -15.80 16.56 19.30
C VAL A 511 -15.99 16.74 17.79
N ASP A 512 -14.93 17.03 17.04
CA ASP A 512 -15.02 17.42 15.62
C ASP A 512 -15.58 16.32 14.71
N HIS A 513 -15.18 15.07 14.94
CA HIS A 513 -15.72 13.93 14.21
C HIS A 513 -17.23 13.76 14.45
N LEU A 514 -17.68 13.99 15.69
CA LEU A 514 -19.09 13.92 16.07
C LEU A 514 -19.88 15.08 15.46
N ASN A 515 -19.32 16.30 15.51
CA ASN A 515 -19.90 17.48 14.86
C ASN A 515 -20.05 17.29 13.35
N THR A 516 -19.07 16.67 12.70
CA THR A 516 -19.11 16.40 11.26
C THR A 516 -20.23 15.40 10.93
N LEU A 517 -20.31 14.30 11.68
CA LEU A 517 -21.37 13.31 11.52
C LEU A 517 -22.76 13.92 11.73
N ARG A 518 -22.91 14.79 12.74
CA ARG A 518 -24.14 15.55 12.99
C ARG A 518 -24.56 16.37 11.77
N CYS A 519 -23.64 17.15 11.19
CA CYS A 519 -23.95 17.96 10.02
C CYS A 519 -24.42 17.07 8.85
N VAL A 520 -23.77 15.94 8.61
CA VAL A 520 -24.15 14.98 7.57
C VAL A 520 -25.56 14.42 7.81
N TRP A 521 -25.90 14.10 9.06
CA TRP A 521 -27.23 13.59 9.42
C TRP A 521 -28.32 14.65 9.26
N ALA A 522 -28.04 15.88 9.70
CA ALA A 522 -28.95 17.01 9.53
C ALA A 522 -29.23 17.29 8.05
N VAL A 523 -28.20 17.23 7.20
CA VAL A 523 -28.33 17.35 5.74
C VAL A 523 -29.27 16.29 5.18
N ARG A 524 -29.09 15.02 5.58
CA ARG A 524 -29.94 13.93 5.08
C ARG A 524 -31.42 14.14 5.44
N VAL A 525 -31.71 14.51 6.69
CA VAL A 525 -33.09 14.77 7.12
C VAL A 525 -33.70 15.98 6.42
N ALA A 526 -32.94 17.07 6.29
CA ALA A 526 -33.38 18.24 5.57
C ALA A 526 -33.72 17.90 4.11
N TYR A 527 -32.91 17.07 3.45
CA TYR A 527 -33.16 16.62 2.09
C TYR A 527 -34.45 15.81 1.97
N GLU A 528 -34.68 14.84 2.88
CA GLU A 528 -35.88 14.01 2.89
C GLU A 528 -37.18 14.80 3.09
N LYS A 529 -37.14 15.85 3.91
CA LYS A 529 -38.34 16.66 4.21
C LYS A 529 -38.66 17.71 3.15
N THR A 530 -37.65 18.21 2.43
CA THR A 530 -37.80 19.43 1.61
C THR A 530 -37.70 19.21 0.11
N GLY A 531 -37.21 18.05 -0.35
CA GLY A 531 -37.34 17.60 -1.74
C GLY A 531 -36.68 18.51 -2.80
N GLY A 532 -35.78 19.43 -2.42
CA GLY A 532 -34.99 20.22 -3.35
C GLY A 532 -35.23 21.73 -3.38
N GLN A 533 -36.06 22.30 -2.49
CA GLN A 533 -36.18 23.76 -2.35
C GLN A 533 -35.08 24.30 -1.41
N ALA A 534 -34.20 25.19 -1.90
CA ALA A 534 -33.03 25.64 -1.14
C ALA A 534 -33.36 26.39 0.16
N GLU A 535 -34.35 27.29 0.17
CA GLU A 535 -34.71 28.03 1.38
C GLU A 535 -35.35 27.11 2.43
N ALA A 536 -36.26 26.24 2.02
CA ALA A 536 -36.87 25.25 2.90
C ALA A 536 -35.80 24.29 3.46
N PHE A 537 -34.90 23.80 2.60
CA PHE A 537 -33.77 22.96 2.99
C PHE A 537 -32.86 23.66 4.01
N LEU A 538 -32.53 24.93 3.78
CA LEU A 538 -31.68 25.71 4.68
C LEU A 538 -32.30 25.85 6.07
N ASN A 539 -33.59 26.18 6.12
CA ASN A 539 -34.31 26.35 7.37
C ASN A 539 -34.44 25.03 8.13
N GLU A 540 -34.78 23.94 7.43
CA GLU A 540 -34.84 22.61 8.02
C GLU A 540 -33.45 22.14 8.48
N PHE A 541 -32.39 22.38 7.69
CA PHE A 541 -31.03 22.03 8.09
C PHE A 541 -30.60 22.74 9.37
N LYS A 542 -30.88 24.06 9.50
CA LYS A 542 -30.58 24.82 10.73
C LYS A 542 -31.30 24.22 11.93
N TYR A 543 -32.61 23.99 11.80
CA TYR A 543 -33.42 23.38 12.83
C TYR A 543 -32.86 22.01 13.25
N GLN A 544 -32.57 21.14 12.27
CA GLN A 544 -32.01 19.81 12.54
C GLN A 544 -30.60 19.85 13.14
N ALA A 545 -29.73 20.77 12.71
CA ALA A 545 -28.38 20.90 13.24
C ALA A 545 -28.36 21.37 14.71
N GLU A 546 -29.36 22.14 15.11
CA GLU A 546 -29.59 22.58 16.49
C GLU A 546 -30.28 21.50 17.35
N GLU A 547 -31.34 20.87 16.82
CA GLU A 547 -32.10 19.80 17.48
C GLU A 547 -31.31 18.52 17.68
N MET A 548 -30.55 18.07 16.67
CA MET A 548 -29.69 16.89 16.76
C MET A 548 -28.44 17.20 17.59
N GLN A 549 -28.62 17.51 18.87
CA GLN A 549 -27.51 17.71 19.77
C GLN A 549 -26.60 16.48 19.79
N ASN A 550 -25.29 16.70 19.99
CA ASN A 550 -24.32 15.61 20.08
C ASN A 550 -24.70 14.55 21.11
N LEU A 551 -25.42 14.96 22.17
CA LEU A 551 -25.95 14.11 23.22
C LEU A 551 -26.98 13.10 22.67
N SER A 552 -27.95 13.57 21.89
CA SER A 552 -29.00 12.70 21.32
C SER A 552 -28.43 11.71 20.30
N ILE A 553 -27.40 12.14 19.53
CA ILE A 553 -26.71 11.28 18.55
C ILE A 553 -26.05 10.07 19.20
N LEU A 554 -25.42 10.25 20.37
CA LEU A 554 -24.79 9.15 21.09
C LEU A 554 -25.74 8.44 22.07
N SER A 555 -26.98 8.91 22.20
CA SER A 555 -27.97 8.45 23.19
C SER A 555 -27.49 8.63 24.63
N VAL A 556 -26.91 9.80 24.93
CA VAL A 556 -26.38 10.16 26.25
C VAL A 556 -27.11 11.38 26.83
N ASN A 557 -27.08 11.53 28.14
CA ASN A 557 -27.91 12.52 28.85
C ASN A 557 -27.23 13.87 29.03
N ASP A 558 -25.90 13.88 29.18
CA ASP A 558 -25.15 15.11 29.46
C ASP A 558 -23.76 15.16 28.81
N GLN A 559 -23.14 16.34 28.89
CA GLN A 559 -21.82 16.60 28.29
C GLN A 559 -20.69 15.80 28.95
N HIS A 560 -20.83 15.45 30.22
CA HIS A 560 -19.83 14.65 30.92
C HIS A 560 -19.87 13.20 30.38
N GLU A 561 -21.05 12.62 30.27
CA GLU A 561 -21.26 11.29 29.70
C GLU A 561 -20.73 11.17 28.28
N MET A 562 -21.06 12.15 27.43
CA MET A 562 -20.52 12.22 26.07
C MET A 562 -18.99 12.16 26.07
N LYS A 563 -18.33 12.97 26.91
CA LYS A 563 -16.87 13.00 26.96
C LYS A 563 -16.30 11.69 27.49
N CYS A 564 -16.91 11.05 28.49
CA CYS A 564 -16.49 9.74 28.98
C CYS A 564 -16.54 8.67 27.88
N VAL A 565 -17.63 8.61 27.11
CA VAL A 565 -17.75 7.69 25.96
C VAL A 565 -16.67 7.97 24.91
N LEU A 566 -16.45 9.25 24.55
CA LEU A 566 -15.42 9.63 23.58
C LEU A 566 -14.01 9.29 24.06
N SER A 567 -13.72 9.49 25.34
CA SER A 567 -12.45 9.12 25.97
C SER A 567 -12.21 7.61 25.93
N ALA A 568 -13.24 6.81 26.21
CA ALA A 568 -13.14 5.35 26.10
C ALA A 568 -12.88 4.91 24.66
N LEU A 569 -13.59 5.48 23.67
CA LEU A 569 -13.36 5.20 22.24
C LEU A 569 -11.94 5.59 21.79
N TYR A 570 -11.41 6.71 22.28
CA TYR A 570 -10.04 7.14 21.98
C TYR A 570 -8.99 6.19 22.56
N ILE A 571 -9.19 5.72 23.80
CA ILE A 571 -8.31 4.72 24.41
C ILE A 571 -8.42 3.37 23.68
N GLN A 572 -9.62 2.95 23.26
CA GLN A 572 -9.82 1.77 22.40
C GLN A 572 -9.03 1.89 21.08
N ALA A 573 -9.04 3.06 20.46
CA ALA A 573 -8.28 3.36 19.24
C ALA A 573 -6.76 3.26 19.46
N LEU A 574 -6.24 3.80 20.56
CA LEU A 574 -4.82 3.70 20.91
C LEU A 574 -4.39 2.24 21.16
N ARG A 575 -5.20 1.45 21.87
CA ARG A 575 -4.95 0.02 22.15
C ARG A 575 -5.08 -0.90 20.94
N SER A 576 -5.61 -0.40 19.83
CA SER A 576 -5.82 -1.14 18.60
C SER A 576 -4.80 -0.76 17.53
N PRO A 577 -3.58 -1.35 17.51
CA PRO A 577 -2.57 -1.01 16.50
C PRO A 577 -2.88 -1.56 15.10
N ASN A 578 -3.67 -2.63 15.00
CA ASN A 578 -3.94 -3.30 13.72
C ASN A 578 -5.33 -3.95 13.68
N LEU A 579 -5.68 -4.50 12.52
CA LEU A 579 -6.97 -5.18 12.34
C LEU A 579 -7.14 -6.38 13.28
N ALA A 580 -6.09 -7.19 13.47
CA ALA A 580 -6.15 -8.38 14.33
C ALA A 580 -6.42 -8.04 15.82
N SER A 581 -6.08 -6.83 16.27
CA SER A 581 -6.45 -6.35 17.62
C SER A 581 -7.92 -5.94 17.75
N ARG A 582 -8.62 -5.70 16.64
CA ARG A 582 -10.00 -5.18 16.64
C ARG A 582 -11.05 -6.24 16.35
N ILE A 583 -10.73 -7.21 15.50
CA ILE A 583 -11.72 -8.18 15.00
C ILE A 583 -11.21 -9.61 15.15
N SER A 584 -12.10 -10.50 15.56
CA SER A 584 -11.97 -11.95 15.42
C SER A 584 -12.82 -12.42 14.24
N VAL A 585 -12.28 -13.38 13.49
CA VAL A 585 -13.01 -14.06 12.41
C VAL A 585 -13.05 -15.54 12.77
N ASP A 586 -14.24 -16.09 12.86
CA ASP A 586 -14.41 -17.55 12.98
C ASP A 586 -14.16 -18.19 11.62
N GLU A 587 -13.13 -19.02 11.54
CA GLU A 587 -12.73 -19.69 10.29
C GLU A 587 -13.77 -20.70 9.78
N ALA A 588 -14.62 -21.24 10.66
CA ALA A 588 -15.63 -22.24 10.31
C ALA A 588 -16.91 -21.61 9.77
N THR A 589 -17.35 -20.50 10.36
CA THR A 589 -18.62 -19.82 10.01
C THR A 589 -18.42 -18.58 9.15
N GLY A 590 -17.20 -18.03 9.07
CA GLY A 590 -16.92 -16.73 8.45
C GLY A 590 -17.47 -15.54 9.24
N SER A 591 -18.04 -15.78 10.42
CA SER A 591 -18.62 -14.73 11.26
C SER A 591 -17.51 -13.83 11.83
N ARG A 592 -17.84 -12.54 11.96
CA ARG A 592 -16.91 -11.50 12.40
C ARG A 592 -17.42 -10.86 13.68
N GLU A 593 -16.55 -10.75 14.67
CA GLU A 593 -16.87 -10.15 15.97
C GLU A 593 -15.86 -9.07 16.33
N TYR A 594 -16.34 -7.99 16.93
CA TYR A 594 -15.49 -6.92 17.43
C TYR A 594 -14.96 -7.29 18.82
N LYS A 595 -13.63 -7.28 19.00
CA LYS A 595 -12.98 -7.75 20.24
C LYS A 595 -13.16 -6.83 21.44
N LEU A 596 -13.38 -5.54 21.20
CA LEU A 596 -13.50 -4.55 22.25
C LEU A 596 -14.98 -4.33 22.62
N PRO A 597 -15.30 -4.11 23.91
CA PRO A 597 -16.68 -3.88 24.33
C PRO A 597 -17.26 -2.63 23.66
N ASP A 598 -18.57 -2.64 23.35
CA ASP A 598 -19.27 -1.39 23.01
C ASP A 598 -19.40 -0.57 24.28
N VAL A 599 -19.11 0.72 24.19
CA VAL A 599 -19.19 1.65 25.32
C VAL A 599 -20.39 2.55 25.08
N THR A 600 -21.54 2.13 25.60
CA THR A 600 -22.84 2.73 25.28
C THR A 600 -23.24 3.85 26.21
N ASN A 601 -22.74 3.85 27.44
CA ASN A 601 -23.09 4.78 28.52
C ASN A 601 -21.88 5.11 29.41
N VAL A 602 -22.03 6.06 30.34
CA VAL A 602 -20.97 6.43 31.31
C VAL A 602 -20.40 5.21 32.02
N GLY A 603 -21.26 4.36 32.57
CA GLY A 603 -20.85 3.26 33.44
C GLY A 603 -19.95 2.27 32.72
N GLU A 604 -20.30 1.90 31.48
CA GLU A 604 -19.49 1.04 30.63
C GLU A 604 -18.17 1.71 30.21
N ALA A 605 -18.22 3.01 29.86
CA ALA A 605 -17.03 3.76 29.47
C ALA A 605 -16.03 3.87 30.64
N GLU A 606 -16.50 4.24 31.83
CA GLU A 606 -15.68 4.30 33.03
C GLU A 606 -15.16 2.92 33.43
N ALA A 607 -16.02 1.89 33.43
CA ALA A 607 -15.61 0.53 33.76
C ALA A 607 -14.50 0.05 32.82
N TYR A 608 -14.61 0.35 31.53
CA TYR A 608 -13.56 0.06 30.55
C TYR A 608 -12.26 0.80 30.90
N ILE A 609 -12.31 2.10 31.16
CA ILE A 609 -11.11 2.90 31.49
C ILE A 609 -10.47 2.44 32.80
N ARG A 610 -11.25 2.22 33.87
CA ARG A 610 -10.77 1.65 35.14
C ARG A 610 -10.12 0.28 34.92
N GLY A 611 -10.69 -0.55 34.03
CA GLY A 611 -10.08 -1.80 33.59
C GLY A 611 -8.68 -1.60 33.00
N VAL A 612 -8.50 -0.62 32.10
CA VAL A 612 -7.18 -0.27 31.54
C VAL A 612 -6.20 0.19 32.63
N VAL A 613 -6.66 1.01 33.57
CA VAL A 613 -5.84 1.48 34.71
C VAL A 613 -5.39 0.30 35.57
N ARG A 614 -6.31 -0.61 35.93
CA ARG A 614 -6.01 -1.81 36.71
C ARG A 614 -5.03 -2.72 35.98
N GLU A 615 -5.23 -2.96 34.68
CA GLU A 615 -4.31 -3.77 33.87
C GLU A 615 -2.88 -3.21 33.90
N HIS A 616 -2.73 -1.88 33.80
CA HIS A 616 -1.42 -1.22 33.85
C HIS A 616 -0.72 -1.45 35.20
N TYR A 617 -1.40 -1.13 36.31
CA TYR A 617 -0.82 -1.28 37.63
C TYR A 617 -0.61 -2.76 38.02
N ALA A 618 -1.49 -3.67 37.58
CA ALA A 618 -1.32 -5.11 37.79
C ALA A 618 -0.08 -5.65 37.05
N ALA A 619 0.16 -5.20 35.81
CA ALA A 619 1.37 -5.57 35.07
C ALA A 619 2.64 -5.07 35.77
N LYS A 620 2.62 -3.83 36.28
CA LYS A 620 3.72 -3.25 37.09
C LYS A 620 3.95 -4.03 38.38
N LEU A 621 2.89 -4.34 39.12
CA LEU A 621 2.98 -5.15 40.34
C LEU A 621 3.55 -6.53 40.04
N SER A 622 3.07 -7.21 38.99
CA SER A 622 3.59 -8.50 38.58
C SER A 622 5.08 -8.45 38.26
N GLN A 623 5.56 -7.37 37.63
CA GLN A 623 6.98 -7.18 37.36
C GLN A 623 7.79 -7.01 38.66
N LYS A 624 7.29 -6.21 39.61
CA LYS A 624 7.93 -6.01 40.93
C LYS A 624 7.95 -7.30 41.76
N LEU A 625 6.85 -8.05 41.79
CA LEU A 625 6.77 -9.35 42.47
C LEU A 625 7.73 -10.38 41.87
N LYS A 626 7.87 -10.40 40.54
CA LYS A 626 8.86 -11.26 39.88
C LYS A 626 10.28 -10.89 40.32
N ALA A 627 10.61 -9.61 40.39
CA ALA A 627 11.92 -9.14 40.85
C ALA A 627 12.17 -9.48 42.33
N LYS A 628 11.16 -9.27 43.20
CA LYS A 628 11.22 -9.65 44.62
C LYS A 628 11.48 -11.14 44.82
N ARG A 629 10.69 -12.00 44.17
CA ARG A 629 10.83 -13.46 44.26
C ARG A 629 12.17 -13.96 43.72
N GLU A 630 12.71 -13.30 42.69
CA GLU A 630 14.06 -13.61 42.20
C GLU A 630 15.13 -13.26 43.24
N ALA A 631 15.00 -12.12 43.92
CA ALA A 631 15.90 -11.71 44.99
C ALA A 631 15.83 -12.66 46.21
N GLU A 632 14.62 -13.08 46.62
CA GLU A 632 14.43 -14.06 47.70
C GLU A 632 15.05 -15.41 47.34
N ARG A 633 14.81 -15.89 46.12
CA ARG A 633 15.38 -17.12 45.60
C ARG A 633 16.91 -17.05 45.57
N GLN A 634 17.48 -15.91 45.17
CA GLN A 634 18.93 -15.72 45.18
C GLN A 634 19.51 -15.76 46.60
N ALA A 635 18.85 -15.12 47.57
CA ALA A 635 19.27 -15.17 48.97
C ALA A 635 19.27 -16.61 49.54
N LEU A 636 18.25 -17.41 49.20
CA LEU A 636 18.20 -18.84 49.55
C LEU A 636 19.30 -19.66 48.88
N ILE A 637 19.62 -19.36 47.62
CA ILE A 637 20.73 -19.98 46.88
C ILE A 637 22.07 -19.69 47.57
N ASP A 638 22.29 -18.44 48.01
CA ASP A 638 23.54 -18.04 48.68
C ASP A 638 23.71 -18.72 50.05
N ILE A 639 22.62 -18.93 50.79
CA ILE A 639 22.62 -19.72 52.05
C ILE A 639 22.93 -21.18 51.73
N LEU A 640 22.21 -21.76 50.77
CA LEU A 640 22.37 -23.15 50.37
C LEU A 640 23.80 -23.46 49.90
N GLU A 641 24.44 -22.55 49.17
CA GLU A 641 25.84 -22.69 48.76
C GLU A 641 26.77 -22.90 49.96
N LYS A 642 26.64 -22.05 50.98
CA LYS A 642 27.46 -22.12 52.20
C LYS A 642 27.20 -23.42 52.96
N GLU A 643 25.93 -23.81 53.10
CA GLU A 643 25.54 -25.05 53.79
C GLU A 643 26.03 -26.30 53.05
N LEU A 644 25.92 -26.35 51.72
CA LEU A 644 26.43 -27.47 50.91
C LEU A 644 27.94 -27.65 51.07
N ILE A 645 28.69 -26.54 51.12
CA ILE A 645 30.14 -26.58 51.32
C ILE A 645 30.47 -27.00 52.77
N ALA A 646 29.76 -26.48 53.76
CA ALA A 646 30.00 -26.73 55.19
C ALA A 646 29.49 -28.09 55.71
N ALA A 647 28.54 -28.74 55.01
CA ALA A 647 27.90 -29.97 55.49
C ALA A 647 28.91 -31.03 55.94
N SER A 648 28.71 -31.55 57.15
CA SER A 648 29.67 -32.40 57.86
C SER A 648 29.57 -33.88 57.48
N THR A 649 28.41 -34.29 56.95
CA THR A 649 28.11 -35.68 56.56
C THR A 649 27.54 -35.76 55.14
N GLY A 650 27.69 -36.93 54.50
CA GLY A 650 27.10 -37.17 53.18
C GLY A 650 25.56 -37.15 53.18
N GLU A 651 24.93 -37.55 54.28
CA GLU A 651 23.47 -37.53 54.43
C GLU A 651 22.92 -36.10 54.53
N GLU A 652 23.57 -35.25 55.33
CA GLU A 652 23.26 -33.82 55.43
C GLU A 652 23.38 -33.14 54.07
N PHE A 653 24.46 -33.42 53.34
CA PHE A 653 24.65 -32.91 51.97
C PHE A 653 23.53 -33.32 51.03
N VAL A 654 23.15 -34.62 51.02
CA VAL A 654 22.04 -35.12 50.19
C VAL A 654 20.72 -34.46 50.57
N LYS A 655 20.46 -34.22 51.85
CA LYS A 655 19.25 -33.51 52.31
C LYS A 655 19.21 -32.09 51.75
N LEU A 656 20.33 -31.37 51.77
CA LEU A 656 20.44 -30.01 51.23
C LEU A 656 20.26 -29.96 49.70
N LEU A 657 20.67 -30.99 48.95
CA LEU A 657 20.42 -31.06 47.50
C LEU A 657 18.92 -31.06 47.15
N HIS A 658 18.05 -31.42 48.08
CA HIS A 658 16.60 -31.43 47.92
C HIS A 658 15.92 -30.17 48.45
N SER A 659 16.68 -29.15 48.88
CA SER A 659 16.12 -27.89 49.32
C SER A 659 15.32 -27.20 48.19
N VAL A 660 14.14 -26.72 48.55
CA VAL A 660 13.19 -26.04 47.66
C VAL A 660 12.94 -24.61 48.12
N ASP A 661 12.50 -23.76 47.20
CA ASP A 661 11.98 -22.44 47.54
C ASP A 661 10.54 -22.50 48.07
N GLY A 662 9.98 -21.34 48.46
CA GLY A 662 8.59 -21.22 48.93
C GLY A 662 7.53 -21.61 47.89
N GLN A 663 7.91 -21.89 46.64
CA GLN A 663 7.01 -22.40 45.59
C GLN A 663 7.24 -23.90 45.32
N ASN A 664 7.93 -24.61 46.22
CA ASN A 664 8.31 -26.01 46.08
C ASN A 664 9.17 -26.29 44.82
N LYS A 665 9.87 -25.26 44.30
CA LYS A 665 10.82 -25.44 43.21
C LYS A 665 12.20 -25.73 43.79
N PRO A 666 12.91 -26.74 43.29
CA PRO A 666 14.28 -27.04 43.73
C PRO A 666 15.20 -25.82 43.55
N LEU A 667 15.96 -25.52 44.61
CA LEU A 667 17.02 -24.50 44.58
C LEU A 667 18.25 -25.00 43.82
N PHE A 668 18.51 -26.32 43.88
CA PHE A 668 19.65 -26.95 43.20
C PHE A 668 19.25 -28.15 42.31
N PRO A 669 18.51 -27.90 41.21
CA PRO A 669 17.90 -28.96 40.41
C PRO A 669 18.84 -29.71 39.47
N LEU A 670 19.88 -29.03 38.97
CA LEU A 670 20.69 -29.48 37.83
C LEU A 670 22.16 -29.14 38.03
N ARG A 671 23.01 -29.78 37.21
CA ARG A 671 24.47 -29.55 37.15
C ARG A 671 24.82 -28.34 36.27
N GLU A 672 24.10 -27.25 36.46
CA GLU A 672 24.20 -26.04 35.64
C GLU A 672 23.99 -24.79 36.51
N GLY A 673 24.40 -23.64 35.99
CA GLY A 673 24.25 -22.35 36.68
C GLY A 673 25.34 -22.05 37.72
N GLN A 674 25.22 -20.88 38.34
CA GLN A 674 26.25 -20.32 39.23
C GLN A 674 26.46 -21.15 40.49
N LEU A 675 25.37 -21.63 41.12
CA LEU A 675 25.45 -22.46 42.32
C LEU A 675 26.25 -23.76 42.06
N TRP A 676 26.04 -24.42 40.92
CA TRP A 676 26.82 -25.60 40.54
C TRP A 676 28.30 -25.27 40.38
N GLN A 677 28.61 -24.17 39.68
CA GLN A 677 29.99 -23.74 39.47
C GLN A 677 30.69 -23.40 40.79
N ASN A 678 30.02 -22.68 41.69
CA ASN A 678 30.58 -22.29 42.99
C ASN A 678 30.82 -23.51 43.89
N VAL A 679 29.82 -24.39 44.01
CA VAL A 679 29.95 -25.62 44.81
C VAL A 679 31.03 -26.52 44.23
N THR A 680 31.05 -26.76 42.92
CA THR A 680 32.09 -27.61 42.30
C THR A 680 33.48 -27.01 42.39
N ALA A 681 33.65 -25.70 42.19
CA ALA A 681 34.93 -25.03 42.37
C ALA A 681 35.45 -25.18 43.81
N ALA A 682 34.58 -25.02 44.82
CA ALA A 682 34.94 -25.23 46.21
C ALA A 682 35.34 -26.70 46.52
N MET A 683 34.71 -27.67 45.86
CA MET A 683 35.07 -29.09 46.01
C MET A 683 36.38 -29.46 45.30
N LEU A 684 36.73 -28.76 44.21
CA LEU A 684 37.95 -28.99 43.43
C LEU A 684 39.18 -28.26 43.98
N ASP A 685 39.00 -27.17 44.73
CA ASP A 685 40.07 -26.44 45.39
C ASP A 685 40.60 -27.21 46.61
N THR A 686 41.77 -27.83 46.48
CA THR A 686 42.38 -28.61 47.56
C THR A 686 43.01 -27.77 48.65
N GLY A 687 43.18 -26.45 48.45
CA GLY A 687 43.63 -25.50 49.48
C GLY A 687 42.52 -25.08 50.45
N ARG A 688 41.26 -25.27 50.08
CA ARG A 688 40.10 -25.03 50.96
C ARG A 688 39.83 -26.25 51.85
N GLU A 689 39.40 -26.05 53.09
CA GLU A 689 38.91 -27.16 53.92
C GLU A 689 37.43 -27.43 53.62
N VAL A 690 37.10 -28.67 53.24
CA VAL A 690 35.73 -29.10 52.94
C VAL A 690 35.47 -30.46 53.59
N PRO A 691 34.57 -30.53 54.60
CA PRO A 691 34.24 -31.78 55.26
C PRO A 691 33.65 -32.81 54.28
N VAL A 692 34.00 -34.08 54.49
CA VAL A 692 33.56 -35.24 53.68
C VAL A 692 33.62 -35.00 52.15
N ARG A 693 34.61 -34.22 51.67
CA ARG A 693 34.78 -33.82 50.26
C ARG A 693 34.59 -34.98 49.28
N THR A 694 35.24 -36.12 49.54
CA THR A 694 35.15 -37.29 48.64
C THR A 694 33.74 -37.88 48.54
N ASP A 695 32.94 -37.81 49.60
CA ASP A 695 31.56 -38.32 49.61
C ASP A 695 30.61 -37.33 48.92
N LYS A 696 30.85 -36.02 49.07
CA LYS A 696 30.12 -34.97 48.33
C LYS A 696 30.39 -35.07 46.83
N LEU A 697 31.65 -35.20 46.44
CA LEU A 697 32.04 -35.41 45.03
C LEU A 697 31.44 -36.70 44.46
N TRP A 698 31.38 -37.77 45.25
CA TRP A 698 30.72 -39.00 44.86
C TRP A 698 29.25 -38.76 44.45
N VAL A 699 28.49 -38.05 45.29
CA VAL A 699 27.10 -37.72 45.00
C VAL A 699 26.97 -36.77 43.80
N LEU A 700 27.80 -35.72 43.72
CA LEU A 700 27.74 -34.76 42.62
C LEU A 700 28.07 -35.42 41.26
N ILE A 701 29.04 -36.34 41.24
CA ILE A 701 29.45 -37.06 40.03
C ILE A 701 28.47 -38.18 39.68
N LEU A 702 27.98 -38.97 40.63
CA LEU A 702 27.17 -40.15 40.31
C LEU A 702 25.66 -39.90 40.39
N GLY A 703 25.21 -38.84 41.06
CA GLY A 703 23.80 -38.65 41.44
C GLY A 703 23.31 -39.72 42.43
N ARG A 704 24.22 -40.50 43.01
CA ARG A 704 23.96 -41.70 43.82
C ARG A 704 24.73 -41.64 45.13
N ASN A 705 24.19 -42.28 46.16
CA ASN A 705 24.90 -42.43 47.44
C ASN A 705 25.96 -43.55 47.37
N MET A 706 26.67 -43.79 48.48
CA MET A 706 27.71 -44.83 48.57
C MET A 706 27.16 -46.25 48.40
N GLN A 707 25.86 -46.47 48.65
CA GLN A 707 25.16 -47.74 48.41
C GLN A 707 24.68 -47.88 46.96
N GLY A 708 24.94 -46.90 46.10
CA GLY A 708 24.53 -46.91 44.69
C GLY A 708 23.06 -46.54 44.43
N LYS A 709 22.31 -46.15 45.47
CA LYS A 709 20.91 -45.69 45.32
C LYS A 709 20.87 -44.28 44.72
N PRO A 710 19.93 -43.98 43.81
CA PRO A 710 19.76 -42.65 43.24
C PRO A 710 19.26 -41.68 44.32
N VAL A 711 19.99 -40.58 44.50
CA VAL A 711 19.66 -39.54 45.50
C VAL A 711 19.64 -38.14 44.91
N TRP A 712 20.15 -37.92 43.70
CA TRP A 712 20.11 -36.61 43.06
C TRP A 712 20.20 -36.76 41.53
N CYS A 713 19.65 -35.81 40.78
CA CYS A 713 19.56 -35.87 39.31
C CYS A 713 19.07 -37.23 38.76
N GLN A 714 18.13 -37.88 39.45
CA GLN A 714 17.61 -39.23 39.10
C GLN A 714 18.68 -40.34 39.05
N GLY A 715 19.84 -40.14 39.68
CA GLY A 715 20.96 -41.08 39.64
C GLY A 715 21.74 -41.05 38.33
N ASN A 716 21.57 -40.00 37.52
CA ASN A 716 22.36 -39.76 36.33
C ASN A 716 23.79 -39.38 36.70
N THR A 717 24.78 -39.97 36.05
CA THR A 717 26.19 -39.62 36.24
C THR A 717 26.57 -38.34 35.50
N LEU A 718 27.59 -37.64 35.98
CA LEU A 718 28.17 -36.47 35.35
C LEU A 718 28.89 -36.90 34.07
N ARG A 719 28.57 -36.26 32.95
CA ARG A 719 29.16 -36.51 31.64
C ARG A 719 30.01 -35.33 31.21
N ALA A 720 31.09 -35.11 31.95
CA ALA A 720 32.10 -34.08 31.71
C ALA A 720 33.49 -34.68 31.92
N ASP A 721 34.56 -33.92 31.64
CA ASP A 721 35.91 -34.36 31.96
C ASP A 721 36.04 -34.63 33.47
N LEU A 722 36.32 -35.88 33.81
CA LEU A 722 36.46 -36.33 35.19
C LEU A 722 37.88 -36.15 35.74
N LYS A 723 38.86 -35.77 34.89
CA LYS A 723 40.26 -35.57 35.31
C LYS A 723 40.43 -34.57 36.47
N PRO A 724 39.72 -33.42 36.52
CA PRO A 724 39.84 -32.50 37.65
C PRO A 724 39.42 -33.14 38.97
N TYR A 725 38.38 -33.97 38.94
CA TYR A 725 37.88 -34.68 40.12
C TYR A 725 38.85 -35.78 40.57
N MET A 726 39.41 -36.54 39.62
CA MET A 726 40.42 -37.58 39.90
C MET A 726 41.58 -37.06 40.74
N ARG A 727 42.13 -35.89 40.36
CA ARG A 727 43.26 -35.25 41.06
C ARG A 727 42.96 -34.97 42.52
N VAL A 728 41.71 -34.65 42.86
CA VAL A 728 41.30 -34.42 44.26
C VAL A 728 41.38 -35.71 45.07
N PHE A 729 40.93 -36.85 44.52
CA PHE A 729 41.00 -38.13 45.21
C PHE A 729 42.43 -38.62 45.39
N GLU A 730 43.31 -38.40 44.40
CA GLU A 730 44.76 -38.69 44.48
C GLU A 730 45.44 -37.84 45.56
N GLN A 731 45.21 -36.51 45.57
CA GLN A 731 45.79 -35.62 46.57
C GLN A 731 45.33 -35.93 48.00
N MET A 732 44.11 -36.48 48.16
CA MET A 732 43.57 -36.91 49.45
C MET A 732 43.94 -38.35 49.84
N LYS A 733 44.74 -39.07 49.04
CA LYS A 733 45.10 -40.48 49.25
C LYS A 733 43.88 -41.41 49.37
N LYS A 734 42.90 -41.22 48.48
CA LYS A 734 41.64 -41.98 48.42
C LYS A 734 41.43 -42.64 47.04
N GLU A 735 42.50 -43.15 46.45
CA GLU A 735 42.53 -43.81 45.14
C GLU A 735 41.57 -45.01 45.08
N ASN A 736 41.51 -45.82 46.15
CA ASN A 736 40.57 -46.95 46.23
C ASN A 736 39.09 -46.50 46.10
N LYS A 737 38.73 -45.32 46.64
CA LYS A 737 37.38 -44.76 46.47
C LYS A 737 37.15 -44.30 45.04
N TRP A 738 38.17 -43.73 44.39
CA TRP A 738 38.08 -43.31 43.00
C TRP A 738 37.87 -44.48 42.04
N GLU A 739 38.56 -45.60 42.26
CA GLU A 739 38.37 -46.82 41.47
C GLU A 739 36.95 -47.37 41.59
N ALA A 740 36.42 -47.44 42.82
CA ALA A 740 35.02 -47.82 43.05
C ALA A 740 34.02 -46.87 42.37
N LEU A 741 34.28 -45.55 42.42
CA LEU A 741 33.47 -44.54 41.74
C LEU A 741 33.49 -44.76 40.22
N ARG A 742 34.66 -45.01 39.64
CA ARG A 742 34.84 -45.23 38.20
C ARG A 742 34.06 -46.44 37.70
N GLU A 743 34.05 -47.53 38.46
CA GLU A 743 33.27 -48.73 38.09
C GLU A 743 31.76 -48.46 38.13
N ILE A 744 31.27 -47.71 39.12
CA ILE A 744 29.86 -47.30 39.18
C ILE A 744 29.51 -46.31 38.07
N HIS A 745 30.42 -45.37 37.74
CA HIS A 745 30.24 -44.40 36.66
C HIS A 745 30.08 -45.11 35.30
N LYS A 746 30.92 -46.11 35.01
CA LYS A 746 30.79 -46.94 33.81
C LYS A 746 29.46 -47.70 33.79
N LYS A 747 29.06 -48.29 34.92
CA LYS A 747 27.81 -49.07 35.05
C LYS A 747 26.56 -48.23 34.76
N TYR A 748 26.55 -46.95 35.14
CA TYR A 748 25.40 -46.05 34.98
C TYR A 748 25.68 -44.91 33.98
N SER A 749 26.39 -45.23 32.90
CA SER A 749 26.82 -44.24 31.90
C SER A 749 25.67 -43.65 31.08
N LEU A 750 24.47 -44.28 31.06
CA LEU A 750 23.28 -43.86 30.33
C LEU A 750 22.47 -42.78 31.08
N HIS A 751 21.89 -41.84 30.34
CA HIS A 751 21.05 -40.79 30.92
C HIS A 751 19.58 -41.23 30.97
N ILE A 752 18.99 -41.09 32.14
CA ILE A 752 17.60 -41.36 32.46
C ILE A 752 16.85 -40.02 32.45
N TYR A 753 15.81 -39.94 31.64
CA TYR A 753 14.87 -38.82 31.60
C TYR A 753 13.82 -38.95 32.72
N ARG A 754 13.14 -37.83 33.00
CA ARG A 754 11.96 -37.80 33.87
C ARG A 754 10.86 -38.76 33.39
N SER A 755 10.19 -39.40 34.35
CA SER A 755 9.09 -40.35 34.13
C SER A 755 7.87 -39.73 33.44
N HIS A 756 7.65 -38.41 33.58
CA HIS A 756 6.50 -37.74 33.01
C HIS A 756 6.80 -37.11 31.64
N GLY A 757 6.42 -37.86 30.59
CA GLY A 757 6.29 -37.37 29.22
C GLY A 757 7.60 -36.99 28.51
N LYS A 758 7.46 -36.63 27.23
CA LYS A 758 8.57 -36.15 26.40
C LYS A 758 9.05 -34.76 26.85
N ASN A 759 10.33 -34.46 26.69
CA ASN A 759 10.88 -33.12 26.91
C ASN A 759 10.52 -32.16 25.75
N ARG A 760 10.92 -30.88 25.84
CA ARG A 760 10.69 -29.87 24.77
C ARG A 760 11.31 -30.25 23.42
N HIS A 761 12.27 -31.16 23.44
CA HIS A 761 12.92 -31.71 22.26
C HIS A 761 12.36 -33.09 21.88
N GLY A 762 11.22 -33.52 22.44
CA GLY A 762 10.58 -34.79 22.08
C GLY A 762 11.23 -36.06 22.65
N HIS A 763 12.25 -35.95 23.53
CA HIS A 763 12.95 -37.11 24.11
C HIS A 763 12.31 -37.60 25.41
N SER A 764 12.31 -38.91 25.62
CA SER A 764 11.85 -39.60 26.84
C SER A 764 12.71 -40.84 27.10
N ASN A 765 12.40 -41.60 28.16
CA ASN A 765 13.05 -42.90 28.40
C ASN A 765 12.72 -43.93 27.30
N GLU A 766 11.52 -43.84 26.70
CA GLU A 766 11.11 -44.69 25.57
C GLU A 766 11.77 -44.25 24.25
N PHE A 767 12.10 -42.96 24.15
CA PHE A 767 12.76 -42.39 22.97
C PHE A 767 13.93 -41.47 23.38
N PRO A 768 15.04 -42.06 23.86
CA PRO A 768 16.16 -41.31 24.39
C PRO A 768 16.97 -40.68 23.25
N SER A 769 17.59 -39.52 23.51
CA SER A 769 18.51 -38.94 22.54
C SER A 769 19.77 -39.80 22.37
N TRP A 770 20.45 -39.67 21.22
CA TRP A 770 21.78 -40.25 21.02
C TRP A 770 22.76 -39.84 22.13
N TRP A 771 22.65 -38.60 22.63
CA TRP A 771 23.44 -38.14 23.76
C TRP A 771 23.09 -38.97 24.99
N ALA A 772 21.81 -39.14 25.31
CA ALA A 772 21.36 -39.94 26.45
C ALA A 772 21.83 -41.40 26.40
N ARG A 773 22.04 -41.96 25.19
CA ARG A 773 22.62 -43.29 24.95
C ARG A 773 24.14 -43.39 25.17
N GLY A 774 24.82 -42.28 25.43
CA GLY A 774 26.25 -42.26 25.75
C GLY A 774 27.14 -41.82 24.59
N TYR A 775 26.56 -41.43 23.46
CA TYR A 775 27.31 -40.97 22.30
C TYR A 775 27.62 -39.47 22.39
N ALA A 776 28.86 -39.07 22.09
CA ALA A 776 29.29 -37.67 22.13
C ALA A 776 28.75 -36.84 20.94
N THR A 777 28.51 -37.49 19.80
CA THR A 777 27.96 -36.88 18.59
C THR A 777 26.98 -37.84 17.92
N LEU A 778 26.12 -37.30 17.06
CA LEU A 778 25.24 -38.11 16.21
C LEU A 778 26.05 -39.00 15.26
N ASP A 779 27.18 -38.51 14.73
CA ASP A 779 28.09 -39.32 13.90
C ASP A 779 28.68 -40.51 14.66
N ALA A 780 29.02 -40.33 15.94
CA ALA A 780 29.51 -41.43 16.77
C ALA A 780 28.42 -42.50 16.98
N PHE A 781 27.17 -42.07 17.13
CA PHE A 781 26.01 -42.97 17.20
C PHE A 781 25.78 -43.70 15.88
N GLN A 782 25.81 -42.99 14.75
CA GLN A 782 25.68 -43.59 13.41
C GLN A 782 26.78 -44.60 13.09
N LYS A 783 28.02 -44.34 13.51
CA LYS A 783 29.14 -45.27 13.30
C LYS A 783 29.04 -46.52 14.17
N ALA A 784 28.55 -46.39 15.39
CA ALA A 784 28.44 -47.50 16.33
C ALA A 784 27.20 -48.36 16.06
N GLU A 785 26.06 -47.73 15.79
CA GLU A 785 24.74 -48.38 15.63
C GLU A 785 24.01 -47.80 14.40
N PRO A 786 24.47 -48.10 13.17
CA PRO A 786 23.97 -47.45 11.96
C PRO A 786 22.47 -47.66 11.71
N GLU A 787 21.96 -48.87 11.91
CA GLU A 787 20.53 -49.18 11.68
C GLU A 787 19.60 -48.48 12.68
N GLU A 788 20.00 -48.41 13.95
CA GLU A 788 19.22 -47.75 14.99
C GLU A 788 19.31 -46.21 14.87
N ALA A 789 20.46 -45.69 14.45
CA ALA A 789 20.63 -44.28 14.16
C ALA A 789 19.79 -43.81 12.96
N GLU A 790 19.69 -44.61 11.91
CA GLU A 790 18.82 -44.33 10.76
C GLU A 790 17.34 -44.26 11.20
N ARG A 791 16.87 -45.25 11.95
CA ARG A 791 15.51 -45.23 12.53
C ARG A 791 15.26 -43.99 13.40
N TYR A 792 16.22 -43.65 14.26
CA TYR A 792 16.14 -42.47 15.11
C TYR A 792 16.02 -41.17 14.29
N ILE A 793 16.80 -41.02 13.21
CA ILE A 793 16.76 -39.83 12.35
C ILE A 793 15.43 -39.73 11.58
N GLN A 794 14.94 -40.85 11.05
CA GLN A 794 13.66 -40.92 10.35
C GLN A 794 12.48 -40.50 11.24
N GLU A 795 12.44 -40.97 12.50
CA GLU A 795 11.41 -40.58 13.46
C GLU A 795 11.49 -39.09 13.83
N ARG A 796 12.71 -38.52 13.91
CA ARG A 796 12.92 -37.07 14.18
C ARG A 796 12.51 -36.17 13.02
N LEU A 797 12.74 -36.61 11.77
CA LEU A 797 12.27 -35.92 10.56
C LEU A 797 10.74 -35.92 10.50
N LYS A 798 10.08 -37.06 10.75
CA LYS A 798 8.61 -37.16 10.80
C LYS A 798 7.97 -36.27 11.87
N ALA A 799 8.64 -36.10 13.01
CA ALA A 799 8.17 -35.25 14.11
C ALA A 799 8.45 -33.75 13.91
N GLY A 800 9.04 -33.33 12.78
CA GLY A 800 9.34 -31.92 12.50
C GLY A 800 10.43 -31.32 13.39
N HIS A 801 11.25 -32.16 14.02
CA HIS A 801 12.32 -31.74 14.94
C HIS A 801 13.72 -31.71 14.29
N LEU A 802 13.82 -32.07 13.01
CA LEU A 802 14.99 -31.92 12.14
C LEU A 802 14.55 -31.21 10.85
N TRP A 803 15.33 -30.23 10.39
CA TRP A 803 15.13 -29.57 9.10
C TRP A 803 16.19 -30.06 8.13
N ALA A 804 15.79 -30.63 7.00
CA ALA A 804 16.68 -30.86 5.87
C ALA A 804 16.71 -29.59 5.01
N ASN A 805 17.91 -29.09 4.69
CA ASN A 805 18.06 -28.08 3.64
C ASN A 805 17.90 -28.80 2.28
N PRO A 806 16.89 -28.47 1.45
CA PRO A 806 16.68 -29.18 0.19
C PRO A 806 17.73 -28.83 -0.89
N ASN A 807 18.55 -27.81 -0.65
CA ASN A 807 19.45 -27.25 -1.66
C ASN A 807 20.91 -27.58 -1.35
N GLY A 808 21.37 -28.72 -1.85
CA GLY A 808 22.78 -29.13 -1.87
C GLY A 808 22.90 -30.63 -1.69
N GLY A 809 23.51 -31.34 -2.64
CA GLY A 809 23.66 -32.80 -2.68
C GLY A 809 24.49 -33.44 -1.54
N GLU A 810 24.63 -32.77 -0.39
CA GLU A 810 25.16 -33.31 0.85
C GLU A 810 24.17 -33.01 1.99
N LEU A 811 23.70 -34.05 2.66
CA LEU A 811 22.90 -33.97 3.90
C LEU A 811 23.73 -33.28 5.00
N ARG A 812 23.66 -31.95 5.08
CA ARG A 812 24.17 -31.21 6.24
C ARG A 812 23.06 -31.04 7.27
N MET A 813 23.14 -31.82 8.35
CA MET A 813 22.26 -31.72 9.51
C MET A 813 22.59 -30.48 10.35
N PHE A 814 21.61 -29.60 10.55
CA PHE A 814 21.66 -28.57 11.58
C PHE A 814 20.91 -29.05 12.83
N VAL A 815 21.65 -29.41 13.88
CA VAL A 815 21.07 -29.70 15.19
C VAL A 815 21.08 -28.40 16.00
N HIS A 816 19.90 -27.92 16.39
CA HIS A 816 19.77 -26.72 17.20
C HIS A 816 20.10 -27.04 18.67
N PHE A 817 21.33 -26.75 19.11
CA PHE A 817 21.71 -26.72 20.53
C PHE A 817 21.66 -25.28 21.05
N HIS A 818 20.67 -24.97 21.88
CA HIS A 818 20.63 -23.75 22.68
C HIS A 818 21.22 -24.03 24.08
N SER A 819 22.53 -24.29 24.17
CA SER A 819 23.29 -24.21 25.43
C SER A 819 24.81 -24.43 25.27
N VAL A 820 25.54 -23.57 24.54
CA VAL A 820 26.94 -23.20 24.88
C VAL A 820 27.20 -21.81 24.31
N ARG A 821 26.87 -20.78 25.09
CA ARG A 821 27.41 -19.42 24.89
C ARG A 821 28.45 -19.22 25.98
N CYS A 822 29.69 -19.61 25.71
CA CYS A 822 30.91 -19.10 26.31
C CYS A 822 32.10 -19.91 25.76
N ILE A 823 32.74 -19.38 24.72
CA ILE A 823 34.20 -19.28 24.50
C ILE A 823 34.41 -18.82 23.05
N SER A 824 35.40 -17.94 22.88
CA SER A 824 35.87 -17.25 21.66
C SER A 824 35.02 -16.11 21.09
N LYS A 825 35.17 -14.93 21.70
CA LYS A 825 35.40 -13.70 20.93
C LYS A 825 36.71 -13.88 20.15
N LEU A 826 36.69 -13.72 18.82
CA LEU A 826 37.71 -12.98 18.04
C LEU A 826 37.39 -13.04 16.54
N ASN A 827 37.32 -11.83 15.94
CA ASN A 827 37.57 -11.47 14.55
C ASN A 827 36.88 -12.24 13.41
N THR A 828 35.80 -11.65 12.87
CA THR A 828 35.83 -11.07 11.50
C THR A 828 34.53 -10.31 11.24
N ALA A 829 34.58 -8.99 11.40
CA ALA A 829 33.72 -8.07 10.68
C ALA A 829 34.49 -7.63 9.43
N ARG A 830 33.98 -7.94 8.23
CA ARG A 830 34.05 -7.14 6.98
C ARG A 830 33.59 -7.98 5.79
N HIS A 831 32.78 -7.36 4.93
CA HIS A 831 32.26 -7.81 3.64
C HIS A 831 31.05 -8.75 3.62
N CYS A 832 29.84 -8.16 3.55
CA CYS A 832 29.03 -8.22 2.33
C CYS A 832 27.77 -7.33 2.49
N HIS A 833 27.85 -6.11 1.95
CA HIS A 833 26.70 -5.27 1.66
C HIS A 833 26.42 -5.35 0.16
N ARG A 834 25.13 -5.36 -0.20
CA ARG A 834 24.54 -5.32 -1.56
C ARG A 834 24.35 -6.66 -2.29
N SER A 835 23.16 -7.24 -2.14
CA SER A 835 22.30 -7.70 -3.26
C SER A 835 21.08 -8.49 -2.75
N SER A 836 19.92 -7.85 -2.56
CA SER A 836 18.66 -8.59 -2.45
C SER A 836 17.46 -7.74 -2.93
N SER A 837 17.03 -8.00 -4.16
CA SER A 837 15.70 -7.57 -4.65
C SER A 837 15.24 -8.36 -5.88
N ARG A 838 16.17 -9.02 -6.60
CA ARG A 838 15.88 -9.84 -7.79
C ARG A 838 15.58 -11.31 -7.45
N GLU A 839 16.26 -11.91 -6.47
CA GLU A 839 16.08 -13.33 -6.10
C GLU A 839 14.77 -13.60 -5.33
N GLN A 840 14.31 -12.66 -4.50
CA GLN A 840 13.01 -12.79 -3.81
C GLN A 840 11.81 -12.74 -4.77
N ARG A 841 11.96 -12.20 -5.99
CA ARG A 841 10.89 -12.13 -7.01
C ARG A 841 10.75 -13.43 -7.81
N ILE A 842 11.81 -14.20 -7.97
CA ILE A 842 11.77 -15.51 -8.64
C ILE A 842 11.14 -16.55 -7.71
N LEU A 843 11.49 -16.52 -6.42
CA LEU A 843 10.95 -17.41 -5.38
C LEU A 843 9.43 -17.28 -5.15
N ARG A 844 8.86 -16.06 -5.22
CA ARG A 844 7.40 -15.87 -5.09
C ARG A 844 6.60 -16.33 -6.32
N ARG A 845 7.22 -16.41 -7.49
CA ARG A 845 6.57 -16.85 -8.73
C ARG A 845 6.51 -18.38 -8.83
N GLN A 846 7.51 -19.09 -8.31
CA GLN A 846 7.50 -20.56 -8.26
C GLN A 846 6.56 -21.13 -7.19
N CYS A 847 6.44 -20.52 -6.00
CA CYS A 847 5.47 -20.98 -4.98
C CYS A 847 4.00 -20.81 -5.40
N ARG A 848 3.67 -19.87 -6.31
CA ARG A 848 2.29 -19.71 -6.83
C ARG A 848 1.93 -20.72 -7.91
N LEU A 849 2.91 -21.24 -8.65
CA LEU A 849 2.67 -22.27 -9.67
C LEU A 849 2.45 -23.65 -9.03
N GLN A 850 3.14 -23.97 -7.94
CA GLN A 850 2.95 -25.25 -7.24
C GLN A 850 1.65 -25.36 -6.42
N LEU A 851 1.01 -24.24 -6.07
CA LEU A 851 -0.30 -24.24 -5.39
C LEU A 851 -1.49 -24.33 -6.35
N ALA A 852 -1.29 -24.11 -7.65
CA ALA A 852 -2.32 -24.28 -8.68
C ALA A 852 -2.46 -25.74 -9.14
N ASP A 853 -1.38 -26.54 -9.08
CA ASP A 853 -1.35 -27.95 -9.51
C ASP A 853 -1.94 -28.95 -8.49
N ARG A 854 -2.45 -28.48 -7.35
CA ARG A 854 -3.11 -29.35 -6.34
C ARG A 854 -4.65 -29.33 -6.36
N ARG A 855 -5.28 -28.74 -7.39
CA ARG A 855 -6.76 -28.69 -7.53
C ARG A 855 -7.33 -29.40 -8.75
N SER A 856 -6.58 -30.30 -9.39
CA SER A 856 -7.12 -31.13 -10.46
C SER A 856 -6.54 -32.54 -10.42
N MET A 857 -7.25 -33.47 -9.78
CA MET A 857 -7.42 -34.83 -10.30
C MET A 857 -8.76 -35.41 -9.79
N PRO A 858 -9.51 -36.15 -10.62
CA PRO A 858 -10.85 -36.62 -10.30
C PRO A 858 -10.82 -38.01 -9.63
N GLU A 859 -11.67 -38.20 -8.62
CA GLU A 859 -11.95 -39.53 -8.09
C GLU A 859 -12.78 -40.34 -9.10
N SER A 860 -12.22 -41.49 -9.48
CA SER A 860 -12.94 -42.57 -10.13
C SER A 860 -13.69 -43.37 -9.07
N ARG A 861 -15.02 -43.41 -9.18
CA ARG A 861 -15.85 -44.48 -8.59
C ARG A 861 -16.76 -45.03 -9.66
N SER A 862 -16.36 -46.19 -10.16
CA SER A 862 -17.19 -47.14 -10.88
C SER A 862 -18.21 -47.76 -9.93
N ALA A 863 -19.50 -47.49 -10.15
CA ALA A 863 -20.60 -48.35 -9.73
C ALA A 863 -21.84 -48.01 -10.57
N GLY A 864 -21.99 -48.70 -11.70
CA GLY A 864 -23.28 -49.10 -12.27
C GLY A 864 -23.21 -50.62 -12.40
N ARG A 865 -24.27 -51.41 -12.31
CA ARG A 865 -25.72 -51.24 -12.25
C ARG A 865 -26.22 -52.39 -11.36
N ASP A 866 -27.41 -52.27 -10.80
CA ASP A 866 -28.45 -53.28 -11.03
C ASP A 866 -29.83 -52.63 -10.83
N GLU A 867 -30.67 -52.92 -11.81
CA GLU A 867 -32.07 -52.54 -11.95
C GLU A 867 -32.94 -53.26 -10.90
N LEU A 868 -34.05 -52.65 -10.49
CA LEU A 868 -35.40 -53.25 -10.54
C LEU A 868 -36.42 -52.41 -9.76
N GLU A 869 -37.47 -52.03 -10.50
CA GLU A 869 -38.89 -52.06 -10.13
C GLU A 869 -39.48 -51.16 -9.02
N ASN A 870 -40.36 -50.28 -9.52
CA ASN A 870 -41.78 -50.12 -9.19
C ASN A 870 -42.25 -49.27 -8.00
N GLU A 871 -43.28 -48.48 -8.37
CA GLU A 871 -44.23 -47.62 -7.64
C GLU A 871 -43.77 -46.22 -7.20
#